data_AF-A0A936AEI2-F1
#
_entry.id   AF-A0A936AEI2-F1
#
_cell.length_a   1.000
_cell.length_b   1.000
_cell.length_c   1.000
_cell.angle_alpha   90.00
_cell.angle_beta   90.00
_cell.angle_gamma   90.00
#
_symmetry.space_group_name_H-M   'P 1'
#
loop_
_entity.id
_entity.type
_entity.pdbx_description
1 polymer ?
#
loop_
_entity_poly.entity_id
_entity_poly.type
_entity_poly.pdbx_seq_one_letter_code
_entity_poly.pdbx_strand_id
1 'polypeptide(L)'
;MSVDNRPIYIRSGQKVNSQIRSWLLWTALFIVPAFLAFLVERQGFNMLDDGLWALGARVVAHGGLLYRDIFTVYGPAQYYALLPFFWIFGESVRTLVVFKAVVAGCSSILGFYVVRRYGAGRIGWLIPLGVLAIGPVSPRYVCAAAFAAFHAEVLWRTNRQFTNGLLLGIAWGCLSLFGLDMLVCGAIIVFAGHGFTRLLASNAFSFRDLRIAGMLVGLAGVFAIALLVAAATGTLTHAAWDTVVCPLAYSPHHVTLNFLESFFRPQGMNTAFSQVFTGEHLGPAWPGHVGLRVAAIQMIAGLVVAVPFLALIARRQAVDTRMGSLFALALSSWVVIMWRSDVAHIFAAFYGTLFVVVCLLGVVRLARIPVAVLGVVFLVASMVPLAGERLWLVTHANRSSLIQWDRPTAEIAMAKGRHETIERVLATLDAGNESPTIGWPAQPGLAFLSGQPLATRQVTLLAGSVRDEASVIADLHRSGPTQLVLGRAAGLTPGARSVDELAPSIWTYLRSNYFVELQIADGAEGFQVIRNAGRSGVDLESLPLERRLPGTSQLVKNAQTPPLSPGVVISQVFHVGGIDLRGIVLLVATTGTLPTEMDMEIEIEELFASGSTQSLAVFRSRVPLDQNAQPSHTSFSRHPPDSWQEDCPELVCHTGFRT
;
A
#
# COMPACT_ATOMS: atom_id res chain seq x y z
N MET A 1 8.97 -63.83 46.25
CA MET A 1 8.75 -62.38 46.13
C MET A 1 10.09 -61.72 45.90
N SER A 2 10.36 -61.26 44.68
CA SER A 2 11.59 -60.55 44.30
C SER A 2 11.28 -59.05 44.34
N VAL A 3 11.95 -58.31 45.23
CA VAL A 3 11.82 -56.85 45.34
C VAL A 3 12.72 -56.22 44.29
N ASP A 4 12.10 -55.69 43.23
CA ASP A 4 12.77 -55.04 42.10
C ASP A 4 13.30 -53.66 42.56
N ASN A 5 14.51 -53.64 43.13
CA ASN A 5 15.26 -52.45 43.53
C ASN A 5 15.80 -51.70 42.29
N ARG A 6 14.91 -51.15 41.46
CA ARG A 6 15.36 -50.24 40.41
C ARG A 6 15.62 -48.87 41.01
N PRO A 7 16.85 -48.32 40.88
CA PRO A 7 17.17 -47.00 41.36
C PRO A 7 16.28 -45.97 40.68
N ILE A 8 15.56 -45.19 41.47
CA ILE A 8 14.81 -44.01 41.04
C ILE A 8 15.84 -42.97 40.60
N TYR A 9 16.36 -43.10 39.38
CA TYR A 9 17.20 -42.09 38.77
C TYR A 9 16.37 -40.81 38.58
N ILE A 10 16.81 -39.76 39.25
CA ILE A 10 16.24 -38.42 39.25
C ILE A 10 16.22 -37.88 37.81
N ARG A 11 15.13 -38.14 37.08
CA ARG A 11 14.82 -37.58 35.74
C ARG A 11 14.43 -36.08 35.79
N SER A 12 14.56 -35.41 36.93
CA SER A 12 14.12 -34.01 37.09
C SER A 12 15.02 -33.04 36.31
N GLY A 13 16.33 -33.27 36.24
CA GLY A 13 17.27 -32.37 35.56
C GLY A 13 17.10 -32.27 34.03
N GLN A 14 16.73 -33.36 33.35
CA GLN A 14 16.53 -33.35 31.89
C GLN A 14 15.27 -32.58 31.47
N LYS A 15 14.20 -32.61 32.28
CA LYS A 15 12.95 -31.90 31.96
C LYS A 15 13.13 -30.39 32.02
N VAL A 16 13.80 -29.86 33.06
CA VAL A 16 14.04 -28.42 33.23
C VAL A 16 14.83 -27.84 32.05
N ASN A 17 15.93 -28.50 31.65
CA ASN A 17 16.75 -28.06 30.52
C ASN A 17 15.98 -28.04 29.18
N SER A 18 15.10 -29.01 28.96
CA SER A 18 14.27 -29.05 27.74
C SER A 18 13.23 -27.93 27.68
N GLN A 19 12.67 -27.57 28.84
CA GLN A 19 11.68 -26.51 28.94
C GLN A 19 12.33 -25.14 28.71
N ILE A 20 13.46 -24.86 29.36
CA ILE A 20 14.20 -23.60 29.17
C ILE A 20 14.60 -23.41 27.70
N ARG A 21 15.14 -24.45 27.04
CA ARG A 21 15.48 -24.40 25.62
C ARG A 21 14.28 -24.08 24.73
N SER A 22 13.11 -24.63 25.07
CA SER A 22 11.88 -24.32 24.35
C SER A 22 11.45 -22.86 24.52
N TRP A 23 11.49 -22.33 25.74
CA TRP A 23 11.15 -20.92 26.01
C TRP A 23 12.09 -19.96 25.28
N LEU A 24 13.39 -20.20 25.33
CA LEU A 24 14.39 -19.39 24.62
C LEU A 24 14.13 -19.41 23.11
N LEU A 25 13.80 -20.57 22.54
CA LEU A 25 13.48 -20.68 21.12
C LEU A 25 12.23 -19.87 20.75
N TRP A 26 11.12 -20.04 21.47
CA TRP A 26 9.89 -19.28 21.19
C TRP A 26 10.08 -17.78 21.35
N THR A 27 10.80 -17.38 22.40
CA THR A 27 11.15 -15.98 22.64
C THR A 27 12.00 -15.43 21.49
N ALA A 28 13.03 -16.15 21.04
CA ALA A 28 13.85 -15.72 19.91
C ALA A 28 13.06 -15.64 18.60
N LEU A 29 12.15 -16.58 18.34
CA LEU A 29 11.30 -16.60 17.15
C LEU A 29 10.35 -15.39 17.09
N PHE A 30 9.95 -14.84 18.23
CA PHE A 30 9.18 -13.60 18.31
C PHE A 30 10.08 -12.35 18.27
N ILE A 31 11.03 -12.27 19.19
CA ILE A 31 11.82 -11.07 19.45
C ILE A 31 12.68 -10.70 18.25
N VAL A 32 13.33 -11.65 17.58
CA VAL A 32 14.23 -11.32 16.46
C VAL A 32 13.46 -10.69 15.28
N PRO A 33 12.37 -11.30 14.75
CA PRO A 33 11.57 -10.66 13.71
C PRO A 33 10.91 -9.36 14.15
N ALA A 34 10.37 -9.31 15.38
CA ALA A 34 9.73 -8.10 15.89
C ALA A 34 10.73 -6.94 16.03
N PHE A 35 11.90 -7.20 16.62
CA PHE A 35 12.94 -6.20 16.81
C PHE A 35 13.49 -5.69 15.47
N LEU A 36 13.80 -6.58 14.53
CA LEU A 36 14.26 -6.18 13.21
C LEU A 36 13.19 -5.41 12.44
N ALA A 37 11.92 -5.84 12.49
CA ALA A 37 10.81 -5.10 11.90
C ALA A 37 10.67 -3.70 12.52
N PHE A 38 10.74 -3.58 13.85
CA PHE A 38 10.73 -2.29 14.54
C PHE A 38 11.85 -1.36 14.06
N LEU A 39 13.08 -1.88 13.95
CA LEU A 39 14.23 -1.10 13.53
C LEU A 39 14.20 -0.66 12.06
N VAL A 40 13.52 -1.42 11.19
CA VAL A 40 13.29 -1.06 9.78
C VAL A 40 12.14 -0.08 9.66
N GLU A 41 10.98 -0.40 10.23
CA GLU A 41 9.74 0.37 10.08
C GLU A 41 9.81 1.74 10.78
N ARG A 42 10.69 1.92 11.78
CA ARG A 42 10.98 3.26 12.33
C ARG A 42 11.71 4.18 11.35
N GLN A 43 12.12 3.68 10.18
CA GLN A 43 12.78 4.44 9.13
C GLN A 43 11.76 4.69 8.02
N GLY A 44 10.88 5.65 8.23
CA GLY A 44 9.93 6.12 7.23
C GLY A 44 8.47 5.87 7.59
N PHE A 45 7.59 6.33 6.69
CA PHE A 45 6.14 6.27 6.87
C PHE A 45 5.45 6.27 5.51
N ASN A 46 4.63 5.25 5.24
CA ASN A 46 3.80 5.26 4.04
C ASN A 46 2.61 6.19 4.24
N MET A 47 2.68 7.39 3.65
CA MET A 47 1.65 8.43 3.79
C MET A 47 0.25 8.00 3.35
N LEU A 48 0.13 6.95 2.54
CA LEU A 48 -1.14 6.43 2.07
C LEU A 48 -1.68 5.32 2.99
N ASP A 49 -1.09 4.12 2.95
CA ASP A 49 -1.68 2.96 3.62
C ASP A 49 -1.51 3.02 5.15
N ASP A 50 -0.31 3.38 5.62
CA ASP A 50 -0.05 3.53 7.06
C ASP A 50 -0.78 4.75 7.61
N GLY A 51 -0.78 5.84 6.82
CA GLY A 51 -1.54 7.03 7.11
C GLY A 51 -3.02 6.77 7.31
N LEU A 52 -3.65 6.02 6.40
CA LEU A 52 -5.06 5.65 6.47
C LEU A 52 -5.36 4.87 7.74
N TRP A 53 -4.50 3.90 8.05
CA TRP A 53 -4.66 3.09 9.25
C TRP A 53 -4.53 3.92 10.53
N ALA A 54 -3.47 4.71 10.65
CA ALA A 54 -3.22 5.56 11.81
C ALA A 54 -4.32 6.61 11.99
N LEU A 55 -4.74 7.25 10.90
CA LEU A 55 -5.83 8.23 10.91
C LEU A 55 -7.16 7.60 11.33
N GLY A 56 -7.53 6.45 10.77
CA GLY A 56 -8.78 5.77 11.12
C GLY A 56 -8.81 5.30 12.57
N ALA A 57 -7.69 4.79 13.09
CA ALA A 57 -7.58 4.43 14.50
C ALA A 57 -7.71 5.66 15.40
N ARG A 58 -7.10 6.79 15.03
CA ARG A 58 -7.23 8.04 15.76
C ARG A 58 -8.66 8.57 15.77
N VAL A 59 -9.34 8.57 14.62
CA VAL A 59 -10.75 8.98 14.54
C VAL A 59 -11.59 8.20 15.54
N VAL A 60 -11.38 6.88 15.65
CA VAL A 60 -12.07 6.04 16.64
C VAL A 60 -11.64 6.35 18.07
N ALA A 61 -10.34 6.58 18.32
CA ALA A 61 -9.82 6.93 19.64
C ALA A 61 -10.46 8.21 20.21
N HIS A 62 -10.77 9.18 19.34
CA HIS A 62 -11.47 10.43 19.71
C HIS A 62 -13.01 10.34 19.65
N GLY A 63 -13.58 9.13 19.65
CA GLY A 63 -15.02 8.90 19.68
C GLY A 63 -15.74 9.10 18.34
N GLY A 64 -14.98 9.29 17.26
CA GLY A 64 -15.49 9.23 15.89
C GLY A 64 -15.87 7.81 15.48
N LEU A 65 -16.60 7.70 14.38
CA LEU A 65 -17.07 6.44 13.83
C LEU A 65 -16.50 6.20 12.43
N LEU A 66 -15.98 4.98 12.21
CA LEU A 66 -15.59 4.54 10.88
C LEU A 66 -16.76 4.61 9.90
N TYR A 67 -16.46 4.85 8.62
CA TYR A 67 -17.41 4.99 7.51
C TYR A 67 -18.28 6.26 7.57
N ARG A 68 -18.69 6.71 8.75
CA ARG A 68 -19.40 7.99 8.92
C ARG A 68 -18.46 9.17 8.91
N ASP A 69 -17.40 9.11 9.70
CA ASP A 69 -16.48 10.23 9.95
C ASP A 69 -15.18 10.13 9.14
N ILE A 70 -14.93 8.96 8.56
CA ILE A 70 -13.82 8.68 7.66
C ILE A 70 -14.27 7.66 6.63
N PHE A 71 -14.14 7.99 5.34
CA PHE A 71 -14.37 7.03 4.29
C PHE A 71 -13.20 6.04 4.19
N THR A 72 -13.51 4.74 4.18
CA THR A 72 -12.49 3.71 3.94
C THR A 72 -13.08 2.41 3.41
N VAL A 73 -12.43 1.82 2.41
CA VAL A 73 -12.83 0.52 1.86
C VAL A 73 -12.39 -0.67 2.70
N TYR A 74 -11.57 -0.44 3.72
CA TYR A 74 -11.05 -1.49 4.58
C TYR A 74 -12.03 -1.83 5.71
N GLY A 75 -11.99 -3.08 6.15
CA GLY A 75 -12.83 -3.54 7.25
C GLY A 75 -12.43 -2.91 8.59
N PRO A 76 -13.35 -2.87 9.56
CA PRO A 76 -13.13 -2.13 10.81
C PRO A 76 -12.00 -2.70 11.67
N ALA A 77 -11.77 -4.03 11.61
CA ALA A 77 -10.90 -4.74 12.54
C ALA A 77 -9.46 -4.22 12.55
N GLN A 78 -8.95 -3.72 11.41
CA GLN A 78 -7.59 -3.19 11.37
C GLN A 78 -7.43 -1.97 12.29
N TYR A 79 -8.39 -1.03 12.27
CA TYR A 79 -8.33 0.18 13.10
C TYR A 79 -8.47 -0.15 14.58
N TYR A 80 -9.43 -1.02 14.92
CA TYR A 80 -9.63 -1.47 16.30
C TYR A 80 -8.45 -2.26 16.85
N ALA A 81 -7.71 -2.98 15.99
CA ALA A 81 -6.49 -3.69 16.41
C ALA A 81 -5.35 -2.74 16.84
N LEU A 82 -5.33 -1.50 16.32
CA LEU A 82 -4.32 -0.50 16.65
C LEU A 82 -4.67 0.32 17.91
N LEU A 83 -5.94 0.42 18.28
CA LEU A 83 -6.39 1.22 19.45
C LEU A 83 -5.70 0.88 20.78
N PRO A 84 -5.52 -0.40 21.16
CA PRO A 84 -4.83 -0.72 22.41
C PRO A 84 -3.39 -0.18 22.44
N PHE A 85 -2.74 -0.08 21.28
CA PHE A 85 -1.40 0.46 21.17
C PHE A 85 -1.41 1.98 21.28
N PHE A 86 -2.37 2.66 20.65
CA PHE A 86 -2.56 4.11 20.84
C PHE A 86 -2.79 4.47 22.31
N TRP A 87 -3.56 3.66 23.04
CA TRP A 87 -3.79 3.88 24.46
C TRP A 87 -2.52 3.72 25.31
N ILE A 88 -1.65 2.75 24.97
CA ILE A 88 -0.43 2.45 25.75
C ILE A 88 0.74 3.37 25.38
N PHE A 89 0.94 3.63 24.08
CA PHE A 89 2.14 4.28 23.54
C PHE A 89 1.90 5.67 22.96
N GLY A 90 0.64 6.12 22.88
CA GLY A 90 0.24 7.38 22.28
C GLY A 90 -0.08 7.32 20.78
N GLU A 91 -0.68 8.37 20.25
CA GLU A 91 -1.11 8.50 18.86
C GLU A 91 0.03 8.98 17.95
N SER A 92 1.01 8.11 17.70
CA SER A 92 2.16 8.42 16.83
C SER A 92 2.43 7.35 15.78
N VAL A 93 3.18 7.69 14.72
CA VAL A 93 3.63 6.72 13.71
C VAL A 93 4.49 5.64 14.37
N ARG A 94 5.32 5.98 15.36
CA ARG A 94 6.07 5.01 16.16
C ARG A 94 5.15 3.94 16.78
N THR A 95 3.96 4.31 17.24
CA THR A 95 3.02 3.33 17.79
C THR A 95 2.53 2.34 16.74
N LEU A 96 2.25 2.79 15.52
CA LEU A 96 1.95 1.89 14.39
C LEU A 96 3.15 0.97 14.05
N VAL A 97 4.37 1.50 14.12
CA VAL A 97 5.61 0.72 13.94
C VAL A 97 5.73 -0.38 15.00
N VAL A 98 5.47 -0.08 16.27
CA VAL A 98 5.42 -1.08 17.35
C VAL A 98 4.36 -2.14 17.08
N PHE A 99 3.17 -1.73 16.66
CA PHE A 99 2.10 -2.67 16.30
C PHE A 99 2.55 -3.63 15.17
N LYS A 100 3.09 -3.10 14.07
CA LYS A 100 3.59 -3.91 12.94
C LYS A 100 4.71 -4.87 13.36
N ALA A 101 5.62 -4.42 14.22
CA ALA A 101 6.68 -5.25 14.79
C ALA A 101 6.11 -6.44 15.59
N VAL A 102 5.10 -6.18 16.43
CA VAL A 102 4.41 -7.25 17.17
C VAL A 102 3.73 -8.23 16.21
N VAL A 103 3.07 -7.74 15.16
CA VAL A 103 2.46 -8.59 14.13
C VAL A 103 3.50 -9.47 13.42
N ALA A 104 4.70 -8.94 13.12
CA ALA A 104 5.79 -9.72 12.53
C ALA A 104 6.29 -10.83 13.49
N GLY A 105 6.42 -10.54 14.78
CA GLY A 105 6.76 -11.54 15.80
C GLY A 105 5.70 -12.64 15.91
N CYS A 106 4.42 -12.26 15.97
CA CYS A 106 3.29 -13.19 16.00
C CYS A 106 3.22 -14.07 14.75
N SER A 107 3.42 -13.47 13.57
CA SER A 107 3.50 -14.15 12.27
C SER A 107 4.57 -15.24 12.27
N SER A 108 5.76 -14.92 12.79
CA SER A 108 6.88 -15.83 12.87
C SER A 108 6.63 -17.02 13.81
N ILE A 109 6.14 -16.77 15.04
CA ILE A 109 5.76 -17.83 15.98
C ILE A 109 4.69 -18.74 15.38
N LEU A 110 3.60 -18.13 14.87
CA LEU A 110 2.46 -18.87 14.33
C LEU A 110 2.92 -19.76 13.18
N GLY A 111 3.63 -19.20 12.21
CA GLY A 111 4.08 -19.97 11.07
C GLY A 111 5.07 -21.07 11.45
N PHE A 112 6.04 -20.78 12.34
CA PHE A 112 6.98 -21.79 12.83
C PHE A 112 6.24 -22.93 13.54
N TYR A 113 5.29 -22.62 14.43
CA TYR A 113 4.46 -23.61 15.12
C TYR A 113 3.69 -24.49 14.15
N VAL A 114 3.00 -23.86 13.19
CA VAL A 114 2.17 -24.55 12.20
C VAL A 114 3.00 -25.49 11.33
N VAL A 115 4.10 -25.02 10.74
CA VAL A 115 4.91 -25.88 9.84
C VAL A 115 5.63 -26.99 10.61
N ARG A 116 6.06 -26.75 11.85
CA ARG A 116 6.64 -27.78 12.73
C ARG A 116 5.65 -28.88 13.02
N ARG A 117 4.39 -28.53 13.27
CA ARG A 117 3.30 -29.48 13.50
C ARG A 117 3.05 -30.37 12.29
N TYR A 118 3.23 -29.85 11.08
CA TYR A 118 3.07 -30.59 9.81
C TYR A 118 4.37 -31.19 9.27
N GLY A 119 5.35 -31.46 10.13
CA GLY A 119 6.52 -32.28 9.76
C GLY A 119 7.71 -31.52 9.16
N ALA A 120 7.70 -30.18 9.14
CA ALA A 120 8.85 -29.40 8.64
C ALA A 120 10.14 -29.57 9.47
N GLY A 121 10.12 -30.24 10.62
CA GLY A 121 11.35 -30.59 11.34
C GLY A 121 12.19 -29.37 11.71
N ARG A 122 13.48 -29.35 11.37
CA ARG A 122 14.37 -28.21 11.64
C ARG A 122 14.18 -27.07 10.64
N ILE A 123 13.79 -27.34 9.40
CA ILE A 123 13.69 -26.31 8.35
C ILE A 123 12.54 -25.32 8.56
N GLY A 124 11.72 -25.52 9.60
CA GLY A 124 10.70 -24.54 10.02
C GLY A 124 11.28 -23.14 10.32
N TRP A 125 12.58 -23.01 10.61
CA TRP A 125 13.25 -21.70 10.80
C TRP A 125 13.18 -20.79 9.56
N LEU A 126 12.88 -21.36 8.38
CA LEU A 126 12.67 -20.59 7.14
C LEU A 126 11.46 -19.65 7.24
N ILE A 127 10.49 -19.92 8.13
CA ILE A 127 9.37 -19.01 8.38
C ILE A 127 9.84 -17.64 8.89
N PRO A 128 10.56 -17.53 10.02
CA PRO A 128 11.12 -16.26 10.48
C PRO A 128 11.92 -15.52 9.40
N LEU A 129 12.73 -16.23 8.62
CA LEU A 129 13.49 -15.64 7.52
C LEU A 129 12.55 -15.08 6.44
N GLY A 130 11.50 -15.81 6.07
CA GLY A 130 10.50 -15.34 5.13
C GLY A 130 9.71 -14.14 5.63
N VAL A 131 9.34 -14.11 6.92
CA VAL A 131 8.71 -12.93 7.55
C VAL A 131 9.63 -11.71 7.48
N LEU A 132 10.92 -11.89 7.74
CA LEU A 132 11.93 -10.85 7.57
C LEU A 132 12.12 -10.43 6.12
N ALA A 133 11.99 -11.33 5.15
CA ALA A 133 12.13 -11.00 3.73
C ALA A 133 10.93 -10.21 3.20
N ILE A 134 9.70 -10.60 3.56
CA ILE A 134 8.48 -10.08 2.94
C ILE A 134 8.14 -8.67 3.36
N GLY A 135 8.01 -8.37 4.65
CA GLY A 135 7.41 -7.08 4.97
C GLY A 135 7.11 -6.83 6.42
N PRO A 136 6.63 -5.60 6.69
CA PRO A 136 5.50 -5.51 7.58
C PRO A 136 4.42 -6.47 7.06
N VAL A 137 4.12 -7.50 7.84
CA VAL A 137 3.06 -8.45 7.51
C VAL A 137 1.76 -7.84 7.97
N SER A 138 0.80 -7.66 7.06
CA SER A 138 -0.53 -7.16 7.47
C SER A 138 -1.20 -8.15 8.43
N PRO A 139 -1.81 -7.68 9.54
CA PRO A 139 -2.43 -8.54 10.56
C PRO A 139 -3.53 -9.42 9.98
N ARG A 140 -4.21 -8.97 8.92
CA ARG A 140 -5.25 -9.75 8.23
C ARG A 140 -4.71 -11.06 7.66
N TYR A 141 -3.48 -11.08 7.14
CA TYR A 141 -2.86 -12.30 6.61
C TYR A 141 -2.37 -13.23 7.73
N VAL A 142 -1.94 -12.68 8.87
CA VAL A 142 -1.64 -13.48 10.07
C VAL A 142 -2.93 -14.13 10.59
N CYS A 143 -4.04 -13.39 10.62
CA CYS A 143 -5.35 -13.92 11.00
C CYS A 143 -5.85 -14.99 10.01
N ALA A 144 -5.66 -14.79 8.69
CA ALA A 144 -5.99 -15.80 7.68
C ALA A 144 -5.16 -17.08 7.86
N ALA A 145 -3.87 -16.97 8.16
CA ALA A 145 -3.02 -18.12 8.46
C ALA A 145 -3.44 -18.84 9.76
N ALA A 146 -3.80 -18.08 10.81
CA ALA A 146 -4.33 -18.63 12.05
C ALA A 146 -5.66 -19.35 11.81
N PHE A 147 -6.55 -18.76 11.00
CA PHE A 147 -7.81 -19.36 10.60
C PHE A 147 -7.61 -20.65 9.80
N ALA A 148 -6.68 -20.68 8.83
CA ALA A 148 -6.35 -21.90 8.08
C ALA A 148 -5.80 -23.01 8.98
N ALA A 149 -4.94 -22.67 9.94
CA ALA A 149 -4.43 -23.62 10.93
C ALA A 149 -5.54 -24.14 11.85
N PHE A 150 -6.44 -23.26 12.31
CA PHE A 150 -7.59 -23.62 13.13
C PHE A 150 -8.57 -24.52 12.36
N HIS A 151 -8.89 -24.18 11.11
CA HIS A 151 -9.71 -24.98 10.21
C HIS A 151 -9.14 -26.39 10.02
N ALA A 152 -7.84 -26.51 9.77
CA ALA A 152 -7.16 -27.81 9.66
C ALA A 152 -7.33 -28.67 10.93
N GLU A 153 -7.22 -28.08 12.12
CA GLU A 153 -7.38 -28.81 13.38
C GLU A 153 -8.83 -29.21 13.66
N VAL A 154 -9.78 -28.34 13.30
CA VAL A 154 -11.21 -28.58 13.52
C VAL A 154 -11.77 -29.65 12.57
N LEU A 155 -11.32 -29.68 11.31
CA LEU A 155 -11.74 -30.70 10.35
C LEU A 155 -11.48 -32.13 10.85
N TRP A 156 -10.41 -32.31 11.63
CA TRP A 156 -9.97 -33.62 12.14
C TRP A 156 -10.64 -34.06 13.43
N ARG A 157 -11.38 -33.17 14.11
CA ARG A 157 -12.14 -33.53 15.31
C ARG A 157 -13.51 -34.06 14.90
N THR A 158 -13.74 -35.35 15.13
CA THR A 158 -15.01 -36.03 14.83
C THR A 158 -16.11 -35.71 15.85
N ASN A 159 -15.74 -35.40 17.10
CA ASN A 159 -16.69 -35.06 18.16
C ASN A 159 -17.12 -33.58 18.08
N ARG A 160 -18.42 -33.34 18.33
CA ARG A 160 -19.06 -32.00 18.39
C ARG A 160 -19.04 -31.21 17.07
N GLN A 161 -19.52 -31.85 16.01
CA GLN A 161 -19.62 -31.27 14.67
C GLN A 161 -20.24 -29.87 14.65
N PHE A 162 -21.40 -29.64 15.27
CA PHE A 162 -22.06 -28.33 15.24
C PHE A 162 -21.24 -27.25 15.95
N THR A 163 -20.78 -27.48 17.19
CA THR A 163 -19.99 -26.51 17.96
C THR A 163 -18.69 -26.14 17.27
N ASN A 164 -18.02 -27.13 16.68
CA ASN A 164 -16.81 -26.93 15.88
C ASN A 164 -17.10 -26.07 14.63
N GLY A 165 -18.21 -26.36 13.95
CA GLY A 165 -18.72 -25.51 12.88
C GLY A 165 -18.96 -24.08 13.35
N LEU A 166 -19.69 -23.90 14.46
CA LEU A 166 -19.99 -22.59 15.05
C LEU A 166 -18.74 -21.77 15.33
N LEU A 167 -17.73 -22.37 15.96
CA LEU A 167 -16.45 -21.69 16.22
C LEU A 167 -15.71 -21.31 14.94
N LEU A 168 -15.73 -22.16 13.91
CA LEU A 168 -15.18 -21.81 12.60
C LEU A 168 -15.94 -20.66 11.94
N GLY A 169 -17.27 -20.67 12.05
CA GLY A 169 -18.12 -19.58 11.56
C GLY A 169 -17.79 -18.25 12.23
N ILE A 170 -17.66 -18.25 13.56
CA ILE A 170 -17.27 -17.07 14.33
C ILE A 170 -15.87 -16.59 13.91
N ALA A 171 -14.89 -17.50 13.82
CA ALA A 171 -13.53 -17.14 13.41
C ALA A 171 -13.48 -16.57 11.98
N TRP A 172 -14.25 -17.13 11.05
CA TRP A 172 -14.38 -16.61 9.69
C TRP A 172 -15.09 -15.24 9.68
N GLY A 173 -16.14 -15.05 10.47
CA GLY A 173 -16.79 -13.76 10.64
C GLY A 173 -15.86 -12.70 11.23
N CYS A 174 -15.04 -13.04 12.23
CA CYS A 174 -14.03 -12.10 12.74
C CYS A 174 -12.97 -11.78 11.69
N LEU A 175 -12.58 -12.75 10.85
CA LEU A 175 -11.65 -12.53 9.75
C LEU A 175 -12.25 -11.59 8.69
N SER A 176 -13.55 -11.70 8.37
CA SER A 176 -14.21 -10.82 7.40
C SER A 176 -14.32 -9.37 7.86
N LEU A 177 -14.20 -9.09 9.17
CA LEU A 177 -14.11 -7.72 9.69
C LEU A 177 -12.81 -7.00 9.28
N PHE A 178 -11.83 -7.67 8.67
CA PHE A 178 -10.67 -7.00 8.05
C PHE A 178 -10.95 -6.50 6.62
N GLY A 179 -12.03 -6.96 5.98
CA GLY A 179 -12.41 -6.56 4.64
C GLY A 179 -13.09 -7.66 3.83
N LEU A 180 -13.67 -7.26 2.70
CA LEU A 180 -14.34 -8.17 1.77
C LEU A 180 -13.37 -9.22 1.17
N ASP A 181 -12.12 -8.83 0.93
CA ASP A 181 -11.05 -9.73 0.49
C ASP A 181 -10.80 -10.86 1.49
N MET A 182 -10.88 -10.57 2.79
CA MET A 182 -10.70 -11.55 3.86
C MET A 182 -11.93 -12.45 4.04
N LEU A 183 -13.14 -11.96 3.76
CA LEU A 183 -14.33 -12.81 3.64
C LEU A 183 -14.13 -13.87 2.54
N VAL A 184 -13.68 -13.45 1.36
CA VAL A 184 -13.40 -14.32 0.22
C VAL A 184 -12.25 -15.29 0.54
N CYS A 185 -11.17 -14.82 1.17
CA CYS A 185 -10.08 -15.68 1.60
C CYS A 185 -10.56 -16.78 2.55
N GLY A 186 -11.39 -16.44 3.53
CA GLY A 186 -11.97 -17.42 4.45
C GLY A 186 -12.86 -18.45 3.74
N ALA A 187 -13.67 -18.03 2.75
CA ALA A 187 -14.45 -18.94 1.91
C ALA A 187 -13.53 -19.94 1.19
N ILE A 188 -12.47 -19.45 0.54
CA ILE A 188 -11.52 -20.30 -0.19
C ILE A 188 -10.84 -21.27 0.77
N ILE A 189 -10.38 -20.81 1.94
CA ILE A 189 -9.75 -21.66 2.96
C ILE A 189 -10.67 -22.81 3.37
N VAL A 190 -11.96 -22.54 3.59
CA VAL A 190 -12.94 -23.55 3.97
C VAL A 190 -13.22 -24.52 2.81
N PHE A 191 -13.69 -24.00 1.68
CA PHE A 191 -14.18 -24.82 0.58
C PHE A 191 -13.05 -25.52 -0.18
N ALA A 192 -12.01 -24.78 -0.57
CA ALA A 192 -10.85 -25.39 -1.22
C ALA A 192 -10.04 -26.23 -0.24
N GLY A 193 -9.98 -25.85 1.05
CA GLY A 193 -9.28 -26.65 2.06
C GLY A 193 -9.91 -28.02 2.24
N HIS A 194 -11.25 -28.09 2.21
CA HIS A 194 -11.96 -29.36 2.18
C HIS A 194 -11.69 -30.14 0.88
N GLY A 195 -11.72 -29.47 -0.27
CA GLY A 195 -11.38 -30.07 -1.56
C GLY A 195 -9.98 -30.67 -1.60
N PHE A 196 -8.97 -29.94 -1.13
CA PHE A 196 -7.60 -30.42 -1.01
C PHE A 196 -7.47 -31.56 0.00
N THR A 197 -8.14 -31.46 1.16
CA THR A 197 -8.13 -32.55 2.15
C THR A 197 -8.67 -33.84 1.53
N ARG A 198 -9.75 -33.77 0.75
CA ARG A 198 -10.28 -34.91 -0.02
C ARG A 198 -9.34 -35.40 -1.10
N LEU A 199 -8.67 -34.49 -1.82
CA LEU A 199 -7.70 -34.85 -2.86
C LEU A 199 -6.51 -35.61 -2.27
N LEU A 200 -6.10 -35.24 -1.06
CA LEU A 200 -4.99 -35.85 -0.32
C LEU A 200 -5.41 -37.15 0.41
N ALA A 201 -6.67 -37.27 0.83
CA ALA A 201 -7.19 -38.45 1.50
C ALA A 201 -7.61 -39.53 0.49
N SER A 202 -7.34 -40.81 0.80
CA SER A 202 -7.78 -41.94 -0.03
C SER A 202 -9.27 -42.29 0.14
N ASN A 203 -9.93 -41.79 1.19
CA ASN A 203 -11.31 -42.13 1.53
C ASN A 203 -12.26 -40.95 1.27
N ALA A 204 -13.46 -41.27 0.77
CA ALA A 204 -14.52 -40.30 0.52
C ALA A 204 -15.01 -39.67 1.83
N PHE A 205 -14.55 -38.46 2.13
CA PHE A 205 -15.05 -37.68 3.26
C PHE A 205 -16.46 -37.16 2.93
N SER A 206 -17.50 -37.51 3.69
CA SER A 206 -18.86 -37.01 3.46
C SER A 206 -18.97 -35.52 3.82
N PHE A 207 -19.67 -34.72 2.99
CA PHE A 207 -19.93 -33.29 3.23
C PHE A 207 -21.17 -33.05 4.11
N ARG A 208 -21.94 -34.10 4.40
CA ARG A 208 -23.22 -34.01 5.12
C ARG A 208 -22.99 -33.94 6.63
N ASP A 209 -22.49 -32.82 7.10
CA ASP A 209 -22.20 -32.61 8.52
C ASP A 209 -22.87 -31.33 9.04
N LEU A 210 -23.42 -31.42 10.25
CA LEU A 210 -23.90 -30.29 11.08
C LEU A 210 -22.86 -29.17 11.26
N ARG A 211 -21.59 -29.43 10.88
CA ARG A 211 -20.50 -28.46 10.81
C ARG A 211 -20.80 -27.27 9.91
N ILE A 212 -21.35 -27.49 8.70
CA ILE A 212 -21.61 -26.40 7.75
C ILE A 212 -22.71 -25.50 8.30
N ALA A 213 -23.78 -26.10 8.83
CA ALA A 213 -24.85 -25.36 9.48
C ALA A 213 -24.31 -24.51 10.64
N GLY A 214 -23.52 -25.11 11.54
CA GLY A 214 -22.87 -24.38 12.64
C GLY A 214 -22.00 -23.23 12.12
N MET A 215 -21.21 -23.45 11.08
CA MET A 215 -20.34 -22.43 10.48
C MET A 215 -21.12 -21.27 9.88
N LEU A 216 -22.19 -21.54 9.12
CA LEU A 216 -23.04 -20.49 8.58
C LEU A 216 -23.74 -19.71 9.70
N VAL A 217 -24.20 -20.37 10.75
CA VAL A 217 -24.79 -19.71 11.94
C VAL A 217 -23.75 -18.82 12.63
N GLY A 218 -22.53 -19.29 12.83
CA GLY A 218 -21.47 -18.50 13.46
C GLY A 218 -21.08 -17.27 12.65
N LEU A 219 -20.92 -17.45 11.33
CA LEU A 219 -20.62 -16.35 10.39
C LEU A 219 -21.75 -15.32 10.38
N ALA A 220 -23.00 -15.78 10.23
CA ALA A 220 -24.18 -14.94 10.24
C ALA A 220 -24.34 -14.21 11.59
N GLY A 221 -23.99 -14.85 12.71
CA GLY A 221 -24.01 -14.24 14.03
C GLY A 221 -23.05 -13.04 14.13
N VAL A 222 -21.82 -13.17 13.62
CA VAL A 222 -20.87 -12.03 13.60
C VAL A 222 -21.37 -10.90 12.70
N PHE A 223 -21.90 -11.22 11.50
CA PHE A 223 -22.50 -10.20 10.63
C PHE A 223 -23.72 -9.53 11.26
N ALA A 224 -24.59 -10.29 11.92
CA ALA A 224 -25.74 -9.73 12.62
C ALA A 224 -25.29 -8.75 13.72
N ILE A 225 -24.26 -9.09 14.49
CA ILE A 225 -23.68 -8.18 15.49
C ILE A 225 -23.11 -6.93 14.80
N ALA A 226 -22.33 -7.08 13.73
CA ALA A 226 -21.75 -5.94 13.01
C ALA A 226 -22.82 -5.03 12.41
N LEU A 227 -23.89 -5.60 11.83
CA LEU A 227 -25.04 -4.87 11.29
C LEU A 227 -25.82 -4.15 12.39
N LEU A 228 -26.06 -4.80 13.54
CA LEU A 228 -26.72 -4.19 14.70
C LEU A 228 -25.91 -3.02 15.25
N VAL A 229 -24.59 -3.17 15.38
CA VAL A 229 -23.69 -2.09 15.79
C VAL A 229 -23.77 -0.94 14.78
N ALA A 230 -23.63 -1.23 13.48
CA ALA A 230 -23.68 -0.20 12.44
C ALA A 230 -25.04 0.52 12.38
N ALA A 231 -26.15 -0.20 12.59
CA ALA A 231 -27.48 0.38 12.67
C ALA A 231 -27.63 1.27 13.92
N ALA A 232 -27.20 0.77 15.09
CA ALA A 232 -27.25 1.52 16.35
C ALA A 232 -26.40 2.80 16.31
N THR A 233 -25.29 2.77 15.56
CA THR A 233 -24.40 3.93 15.40
C THR A 233 -24.75 4.82 14.20
N GLY A 234 -25.80 4.49 13.43
CA GLY A 234 -26.21 5.25 12.25
C GLY A 234 -25.19 5.19 11.09
N THR A 235 -24.34 4.17 11.02
CA THR A 235 -23.29 4.02 10.01
C THR A 235 -23.59 2.93 8.99
N LEU A 236 -24.71 2.20 9.11
CA LEU A 236 -25.04 1.05 8.27
C LEU A 236 -24.95 1.34 6.77
N THR A 237 -25.60 2.40 6.29
CA THR A 237 -25.59 2.78 4.86
C THR A 237 -24.18 3.08 4.37
N HIS A 238 -23.40 3.83 5.16
CA HIS A 238 -22.03 4.18 4.83
C HIS A 238 -21.09 2.97 4.85
N ALA A 239 -21.22 2.10 5.85
CA ALA A 239 -20.43 0.88 5.97
C ALA A 239 -20.72 -0.09 4.80
N ALA A 240 -22.00 -0.25 4.44
CA ALA A 240 -22.40 -1.09 3.30
C ALA A 240 -21.87 -0.51 1.97
N TRP A 241 -21.98 0.80 1.78
CA TRP A 241 -21.41 1.46 0.60
C TRP A 241 -19.90 1.27 0.53
N ASP A 242 -19.17 1.62 1.59
CA ASP A 242 -17.71 1.67 1.58
C ASP A 242 -17.06 0.28 1.49
N THR A 243 -17.62 -0.71 2.18
CA THR A 243 -16.97 -2.04 2.30
C THR A 243 -17.48 -3.06 1.28
N VAL A 244 -18.63 -2.82 0.65
CA VAL A 244 -19.24 -3.75 -0.30
C VAL A 244 -19.48 -3.08 -1.66
N VAL A 245 -20.28 -2.02 -1.71
CA VAL A 245 -20.69 -1.43 -3.00
C VAL A 245 -19.51 -0.79 -3.72
N CYS A 246 -18.74 0.04 -3.03
CA CYS A 246 -17.63 0.78 -3.63
C CYS A 246 -16.54 -0.17 -4.17
N PRO A 247 -16.04 -1.18 -3.43
CA PRO A 247 -15.09 -2.13 -3.97
C PRO A 247 -15.64 -2.87 -5.20
N LEU A 248 -16.90 -3.27 -5.20
CA LEU A 248 -17.48 -4.01 -6.32
C LEU A 248 -17.73 -3.13 -7.56
N ALA A 249 -18.21 -1.90 -7.36
CA ALA A 249 -18.53 -0.97 -8.45
C ALA A 249 -17.29 -0.34 -9.09
N TYR A 250 -16.26 -0.04 -8.30
CA TYR A 250 -15.11 0.76 -8.77
C TYR A 250 -13.82 -0.05 -8.93
N SER A 251 -13.71 -1.27 -8.41
CA SER A 251 -12.47 -2.06 -8.55
C SER A 251 -12.11 -2.48 -9.98
N PRO A 252 -13.04 -2.80 -10.91
CA PRO A 252 -12.67 -3.26 -12.25
C PRO A 252 -11.89 -2.23 -13.06
N HIS A 253 -12.17 -0.94 -12.86
CA HIS A 253 -11.59 0.14 -13.66
C HIS A 253 -10.32 0.76 -13.05
N HIS A 254 -9.97 0.41 -11.80
CA HIS A 254 -8.94 1.14 -11.05
C HIS A 254 -7.81 0.27 -10.50
N VAL A 255 -7.93 -1.07 -10.58
CA VAL A 255 -7.09 -1.96 -9.77
C VAL A 255 -6.43 -3.10 -10.56
N THR A 256 -6.81 -3.32 -11.82
CA THR A 256 -6.26 -4.43 -12.60
C THR A 256 -4.90 -4.07 -13.22
N LEU A 257 -3.85 -4.10 -12.41
CA LEU A 257 -2.54 -4.45 -12.96
C LEU A 257 -2.62 -5.93 -13.32
N ASN A 258 -2.41 -6.25 -14.60
CA ASN A 258 -2.35 -7.64 -15.02
C ASN A 258 -1.16 -8.31 -14.31
N PHE A 259 -1.38 -9.48 -13.70
CA PHE A 259 -0.32 -10.24 -13.05
C PHE A 259 0.90 -10.45 -13.96
N LEU A 260 0.66 -10.81 -15.23
CA LEU A 260 1.73 -11.00 -16.20
C LEU A 260 2.47 -9.69 -16.48
N GLU A 261 1.74 -8.58 -16.59
CA GLU A 261 2.33 -7.27 -16.79
C GLU A 261 3.20 -6.86 -15.61
N SER A 262 2.72 -7.06 -14.38
CA SER A 262 3.51 -6.79 -13.17
C SER A 262 4.72 -7.72 -13.06
N PHE A 263 4.58 -8.98 -13.46
CA PHE A 263 5.67 -9.97 -13.46
C PHE A 263 6.79 -9.61 -14.44
N PHE A 264 6.44 -9.16 -15.64
CA PHE A 264 7.38 -8.87 -16.71
C PHE A 264 7.84 -7.40 -16.76
N ARG A 265 7.17 -6.46 -16.08
CA ARG A 265 7.59 -5.05 -15.99
C ARG A 265 8.34 -4.77 -14.69
N PRO A 266 9.68 -4.58 -14.73
CA PRO A 266 10.48 -4.35 -13.53
C PRO A 266 10.13 -3.06 -12.77
N GLN A 267 9.46 -2.11 -13.43
CA GLN A 267 9.18 -0.77 -12.88
C GLN A 267 8.34 -0.79 -11.60
N GLY A 268 7.46 -1.79 -11.39
CA GLY A 268 6.72 -1.93 -10.15
C GLY A 268 7.48 -2.67 -9.05
N MET A 269 8.49 -3.48 -9.41
CA MET A 269 9.28 -4.29 -8.48
C MET A 269 10.56 -3.61 -8.01
N ASN A 270 11.03 -2.61 -8.76
CA ASN A 270 12.26 -1.87 -8.45
C ASN A 270 12.11 -0.93 -7.24
N THR A 271 10.88 -0.65 -6.81
CA THR A 271 10.60 0.30 -5.74
C THR A 271 10.96 -0.38 -4.40
N ALA A 272 12.08 0.04 -3.84
CA ALA A 272 12.61 -0.47 -2.58
C ALA A 272 11.76 0.00 -1.39
N PHE A 273 11.87 -0.67 -0.25
CA PHE A 273 11.23 -0.21 0.98
C PHE A 273 11.64 1.22 1.31
N SER A 274 12.94 1.53 1.22
CA SER A 274 13.46 2.87 1.48
C SER A 274 12.79 3.93 0.60
N GLN A 275 12.55 3.65 -0.68
CA GLN A 275 12.01 4.64 -1.60
C GLN A 275 10.55 4.98 -1.25
N VAL A 276 9.76 3.98 -0.85
CA VAL A 276 8.35 4.17 -0.48
C VAL A 276 8.21 4.79 0.92
N PHE A 277 9.00 4.32 1.90
CA PHE A 277 8.85 4.69 3.30
C PHE A 277 9.75 5.87 3.70
N THR A 278 11.06 5.83 3.42
CA THR A 278 11.98 6.93 3.78
C THR A 278 12.00 8.05 2.73
N GLY A 279 11.83 7.70 1.45
CA GLY A 279 12.09 8.58 0.31
C GLY A 279 13.51 8.42 -0.29
N GLU A 280 14.31 7.46 0.19
CA GLU A 280 15.69 7.27 -0.28
C GLU A 280 15.81 6.24 -1.41
N HIS A 281 16.72 6.50 -2.34
CA HIS A 281 17.19 5.53 -3.32
C HIS A 281 18.46 4.83 -2.79
N LEU A 282 18.41 3.50 -2.64
CA LEU A 282 19.57 2.71 -2.18
C LEU A 282 20.60 2.44 -3.27
N GLY A 283 20.25 2.67 -4.55
CA GLY A 283 21.12 2.37 -5.69
C GLY A 283 22.57 2.87 -5.54
N PRO A 284 22.81 4.14 -5.14
CA PRO A 284 24.16 4.65 -4.92
C PRO A 284 24.92 3.97 -3.77
N ALA A 285 24.23 3.56 -2.71
CA ALA A 285 24.84 2.93 -1.53
C ALA A 285 25.02 1.42 -1.67
N TRP A 286 24.22 0.78 -2.53
CA TRP A 286 24.29 -0.65 -2.82
C TRP A 286 24.13 -0.91 -4.33
N PRO A 287 25.24 -0.84 -5.09
CA PRO A 287 25.24 -1.17 -6.51
C PRO A 287 24.70 -2.58 -6.77
N GLY A 288 23.79 -2.72 -7.73
CA GLY A 288 23.15 -4.00 -8.08
C GLY A 288 21.98 -4.42 -7.18
N HIS A 289 21.68 -3.67 -6.10
CA HIS A 289 20.54 -3.93 -5.20
C HIS A 289 19.22 -4.11 -5.96
N VAL A 290 18.90 -3.20 -6.87
CA VAL A 290 17.65 -3.22 -7.64
C VAL A 290 17.53 -4.51 -8.45
N GLY A 291 18.62 -4.96 -9.11
CA GLY A 291 18.62 -6.20 -9.88
C GLY A 291 18.40 -7.43 -9.01
N LEU A 292 19.09 -7.52 -7.86
CA LEU A 292 18.92 -8.61 -6.90
C LEU A 292 17.50 -8.66 -6.31
N ARG A 293 16.94 -7.49 -5.99
CA ARG A 293 15.57 -7.35 -5.48
C ARG A 293 14.54 -7.81 -6.50
N VAL A 294 14.62 -7.33 -7.74
CA VAL A 294 13.70 -7.71 -8.82
C VAL A 294 13.76 -9.22 -9.06
N ALA A 295 14.97 -9.79 -9.16
CA ALA A 295 15.15 -11.23 -9.31
C ALA A 295 14.52 -12.02 -8.14
N ALA A 296 14.73 -11.58 -6.90
CA ALA A 296 14.14 -12.20 -5.72
C ALA A 296 12.59 -12.18 -5.74
N ILE A 297 11.99 -11.04 -6.09
CA ILE A 297 10.52 -10.90 -6.22
C ILE A 297 9.99 -11.80 -7.34
N GLN A 298 10.68 -11.88 -8.48
CA GLN A 298 10.30 -12.77 -9.58
C GLN A 298 10.37 -14.25 -9.18
N MET A 299 11.42 -14.66 -8.45
CA MET A 299 11.52 -16.02 -7.90
C MET A 299 10.37 -16.31 -6.92
N ILE A 300 10.04 -15.36 -6.05
CA ILE A 300 8.90 -15.45 -5.12
C ILE A 300 7.58 -15.58 -5.90
N ALA A 301 7.34 -14.74 -6.89
CA ALA A 301 6.13 -14.80 -7.71
C ALA A 301 6.03 -16.15 -8.45
N GLY A 302 7.15 -16.66 -8.96
CA GLY A 302 7.25 -18.00 -9.54
C GLY A 302 6.86 -19.11 -8.54
N LEU A 303 7.31 -19.01 -7.28
CA LEU A 303 6.89 -19.95 -6.22
C LEU A 303 5.39 -19.88 -5.96
N VAL A 304 4.83 -18.67 -5.88
CA VAL A 304 3.40 -18.46 -5.63
C VAL A 304 2.56 -19.09 -6.75
N VAL A 305 2.97 -18.92 -8.02
CA VAL A 305 2.32 -19.56 -9.17
C VAL A 305 2.47 -21.08 -9.17
N ALA A 306 3.59 -21.60 -8.66
CA ALA A 306 3.82 -23.04 -8.62
C ALA A 306 2.97 -23.79 -7.57
N VAL A 307 2.46 -23.12 -6.52
CA VAL A 307 1.81 -23.79 -5.38
C VAL A 307 0.65 -24.72 -5.74
N PRO A 308 -0.30 -24.35 -6.62
CA PRO A 308 -1.41 -25.25 -6.98
C PRO A 308 -0.91 -26.58 -7.55
N PHE A 309 0.20 -26.56 -8.29
CA PHE A 309 0.82 -27.76 -8.87
C PHE A 309 1.58 -28.57 -7.82
N LEU A 310 2.14 -27.93 -6.79
CA LEU A 310 2.80 -28.62 -5.68
C LEU A 310 1.83 -29.54 -4.91
N ALA A 311 0.53 -29.23 -4.88
CA ALA A 311 -0.49 -30.09 -4.27
C ALA A 311 -0.58 -31.47 -4.94
N LEU A 312 -0.40 -31.52 -6.27
CA LEU A 312 -0.40 -32.77 -7.04
C LEU A 312 0.82 -33.64 -6.69
N ILE A 313 1.96 -33.01 -6.46
CA ILE A 313 3.19 -33.68 -6.00
C ILE A 313 2.99 -34.19 -4.57
N ALA A 314 2.42 -33.37 -3.69
CA ALA A 314 2.14 -33.69 -2.29
C ALA A 314 1.27 -34.95 -2.14
N ARG A 315 0.23 -35.09 -2.99
CA ARG A 315 -0.65 -36.27 -3.01
C ARG A 315 0.13 -37.58 -3.16
N ARG A 316 1.24 -37.58 -3.91
CA ARG A 316 2.06 -38.78 -4.13
C ARG A 316 2.97 -39.13 -2.93
N GLN A 317 3.16 -38.22 -1.98
CA GLN A 317 4.11 -38.37 -0.88
C GLN A 317 3.48 -38.68 0.47
N ALA A 318 2.20 -39.08 0.50
CA ALA A 318 1.47 -39.39 1.75
C ALA A 318 1.54 -38.25 2.79
N VAL A 319 1.47 -37.00 2.32
CA VAL A 319 1.50 -35.80 3.15
C VAL A 319 0.29 -35.78 4.10
N ASP A 320 0.47 -35.20 5.30
CA ASP A 320 -0.63 -34.99 6.24
C ASP A 320 -1.79 -34.24 5.54
N THR A 321 -2.94 -34.89 5.51
CA THR A 321 -4.17 -34.41 4.87
C THR A 321 -4.67 -33.11 5.49
N ARG A 322 -4.27 -32.78 6.73
CA ARG A 322 -4.49 -31.47 7.37
C ARG A 322 -3.88 -30.31 6.59
N MET A 323 -2.83 -30.55 5.79
CA MET A 323 -2.23 -29.53 4.95
C MET A 323 -3.17 -28.98 3.87
N GLY A 324 -4.32 -29.62 3.61
CA GLY A 324 -5.32 -29.11 2.66
C GLY A 324 -5.72 -27.65 2.93
N SER A 325 -5.85 -27.25 4.19
CA SER A 325 -6.16 -25.85 4.55
C SER A 325 -5.00 -24.88 4.28
N LEU A 326 -3.75 -25.34 4.37
CA LEU A 326 -2.58 -24.52 4.02
C LEU A 326 -2.45 -24.34 2.51
N PHE A 327 -2.75 -25.39 1.72
CA PHE A 327 -2.88 -25.25 0.27
C PHE A 327 -3.99 -24.26 -0.10
N ALA A 328 -5.11 -24.29 0.62
CA ALA A 328 -6.20 -23.35 0.40
C ALA A 328 -5.84 -21.91 0.79
N LEU A 329 -5.06 -21.71 1.86
CA LEU A 329 -4.48 -20.40 2.19
C LEU A 329 -3.56 -19.88 1.07
N ALA A 330 -2.70 -20.74 0.52
CA ALA A 330 -1.85 -20.35 -0.59
C ALA A 330 -2.66 -20.07 -1.87
N LEU A 331 -3.74 -20.83 -2.11
CA LEU A 331 -4.66 -20.59 -3.22
C LEU A 331 -5.45 -19.28 -3.06
N SER A 332 -5.94 -18.95 -1.86
CA SER A 332 -6.64 -17.67 -1.63
C SER A 332 -5.72 -16.49 -1.90
N SER A 333 -4.49 -16.61 -1.44
CA SER A 333 -3.39 -15.69 -1.73
C SER A 333 -3.11 -15.54 -3.23
N TRP A 334 -3.18 -16.63 -3.99
CA TRP A 334 -3.04 -16.62 -5.45
C TRP A 334 -4.18 -15.87 -6.14
N VAL A 335 -5.43 -16.08 -5.71
CA VAL A 335 -6.61 -15.35 -6.21
C VAL A 335 -6.47 -13.84 -5.97
N VAL A 336 -5.96 -13.44 -4.81
CA VAL A 336 -5.71 -12.04 -4.48
C VAL A 336 -4.68 -11.41 -5.44
N ILE A 337 -3.58 -12.10 -5.76
CA ILE A 337 -2.63 -11.62 -6.76
C ILE A 337 -3.26 -11.46 -8.15
N MET A 338 -4.08 -12.44 -8.57
CA MET A 338 -4.72 -12.38 -9.89
C MET A 338 -5.65 -11.18 -10.03
N TRP A 339 -6.17 -10.67 -8.91
CA TRP A 339 -6.95 -9.43 -8.88
C TRP A 339 -6.05 -8.18 -8.84
N ARG A 340 -4.97 -8.22 -8.05
CA ARG A 340 -4.05 -7.09 -7.86
C ARG A 340 -2.63 -7.60 -7.64
N SER A 341 -1.74 -7.33 -8.58
CA SER A 341 -0.39 -7.91 -8.60
C SER A 341 0.74 -6.96 -8.22
N ASP A 342 0.48 -5.99 -7.33
CA ASP A 342 1.55 -5.17 -6.78
C ASP A 342 2.44 -5.98 -5.81
N VAL A 343 3.61 -5.42 -5.46
CA VAL A 343 4.61 -6.10 -4.61
C VAL A 343 4.05 -6.49 -3.24
N ALA A 344 3.17 -5.65 -2.65
CA ALA A 344 2.59 -5.94 -1.35
C ALA A 344 1.66 -7.18 -1.41
N HIS A 345 0.89 -7.32 -2.49
CA HIS A 345 0.03 -8.48 -2.71
C HIS A 345 0.85 -9.74 -3.07
N ILE A 346 1.96 -9.60 -3.80
CA ILE A 346 2.91 -10.70 -4.04
C ILE A 346 3.48 -11.22 -2.72
N PHE A 347 3.92 -10.32 -1.83
CA PHE A 347 4.46 -10.68 -0.52
C PHE A 347 3.42 -11.30 0.40
N ALA A 348 2.20 -10.78 0.41
CA ALA A 348 1.08 -11.38 1.12
C ALA A 348 0.82 -12.82 0.65
N ALA A 349 0.87 -13.05 -0.64
CA ALA A 349 0.61 -14.37 -1.18
C ALA A 349 1.77 -15.35 -0.96
N PHE A 350 2.99 -14.83 -1.02
CA PHE A 350 4.17 -15.59 -0.66
C PHE A 350 4.12 -16.03 0.80
N TYR A 351 3.61 -15.21 1.71
CA TYR A 351 3.42 -15.62 3.10
C TYR A 351 2.57 -16.89 3.23
N GLY A 352 1.44 -17.00 2.53
CA GLY A 352 0.64 -18.24 2.50
C GLY A 352 1.36 -19.41 1.83
N THR A 353 2.07 -19.13 0.72
CA THR A 353 2.88 -20.11 -0.03
C THR A 353 4.00 -20.71 0.80
N LEU A 354 4.64 -19.89 1.65
CA LEU A 354 5.79 -20.26 2.45
C LEU A 354 5.47 -21.42 3.40
N PHE A 355 4.27 -21.46 3.98
CA PHE A 355 3.83 -22.55 4.85
C PHE A 355 3.83 -23.89 4.11
N VAL A 356 3.27 -23.89 2.89
CA VAL A 356 3.17 -25.08 2.05
C VAL A 356 4.54 -25.55 1.62
N VAL A 357 5.37 -24.67 1.06
CA VAL A 357 6.71 -25.01 0.56
C VAL A 357 7.58 -25.58 1.68
N VAL A 358 7.59 -24.95 2.85
CA VAL A 358 8.40 -25.42 3.99
C VAL A 358 7.94 -26.79 4.50
N CYS A 359 6.63 -27.05 4.56
CA CYS A 359 6.13 -28.38 4.93
C CYS A 359 6.51 -29.44 3.88
N LEU A 360 6.36 -29.14 2.59
CA LEU A 360 6.72 -30.06 1.51
C LEU A 360 8.21 -30.38 1.49
N LEU A 361 9.08 -29.40 1.70
CA LEU A 361 10.53 -29.65 1.83
C LEU A 361 10.84 -30.58 3.02
N GLY A 362 10.05 -30.50 4.09
CA GLY A 362 10.17 -31.37 5.25
C GLY A 362 9.84 -32.82 4.92
N VAL A 363 8.76 -33.04 4.17
CA VAL A 363 8.33 -34.37 3.72
C VAL A 363 9.29 -34.93 2.65
N VAL A 364 9.64 -34.13 1.63
CA VAL A 364 10.55 -34.53 0.55
C VAL A 364 11.92 -34.92 1.10
N ARG A 365 12.43 -34.24 2.14
CA ARG A 365 13.72 -34.57 2.77
C ARG A 365 13.80 -36.03 3.23
N LEU A 366 12.67 -36.61 3.67
CA LEU A 366 12.62 -38.01 4.08
C LEU A 366 12.75 -38.97 2.89
N ALA A 367 12.40 -38.52 1.68
CA ALA A 367 12.40 -39.35 0.47
C ALA A 367 13.60 -39.09 -0.47
N ARG A 368 14.07 -37.83 -0.60
CA ARG A 368 15.08 -37.39 -1.58
C ARG A 368 15.86 -36.16 -1.10
N ILE A 369 16.99 -36.39 -0.44
CA ILE A 369 17.85 -35.32 0.13
C ILE A 369 18.25 -34.25 -0.91
N PRO A 370 18.74 -34.57 -2.12
CA PRO A 370 19.22 -33.55 -3.06
C PRO A 370 18.13 -32.56 -3.50
N VAL A 371 16.90 -33.04 -3.71
CA VAL A 371 15.77 -32.20 -4.11
C VAL A 371 15.39 -31.24 -2.97
N ALA A 372 15.36 -31.75 -1.73
CA ALA A 372 15.08 -30.92 -0.57
C ALA A 372 16.16 -29.85 -0.36
N VAL A 373 17.44 -30.19 -0.55
CA VAL A 373 18.53 -29.21 -0.47
C VAL A 373 18.39 -28.14 -1.56
N LEU A 374 18.16 -28.53 -2.82
CA LEU A 374 17.97 -27.58 -3.91
C LEU A 374 16.78 -26.65 -3.66
N GLY A 375 15.66 -27.19 -3.16
CA GLY A 375 14.49 -26.39 -2.81
C GLY A 375 14.74 -25.43 -1.65
N VAL A 376 15.49 -25.83 -0.62
CA VAL A 376 15.92 -24.94 0.46
C VAL A 376 16.85 -23.84 -0.07
N VAL A 377 17.82 -24.20 -0.92
CA VAL A 377 18.75 -23.22 -1.54
C VAL A 377 17.96 -22.21 -2.37
N PHE A 378 17.02 -22.66 -3.20
CA PHE A 378 16.18 -21.78 -4.01
C PHE A 378 15.34 -20.85 -3.13
N LEU A 379 14.68 -21.38 -2.09
CA LEU A 379 13.86 -20.59 -1.19
C LEU A 379 14.70 -19.56 -0.40
N VAL A 380 15.89 -19.94 0.06
CA VAL A 380 16.82 -19.00 0.71
C VAL A 380 17.29 -17.94 -0.28
N ALA A 381 17.66 -18.32 -1.50
CA ALA A 381 18.11 -17.39 -2.54
C ALA A 381 17.02 -16.37 -2.92
N SER A 382 15.74 -16.75 -2.90
CA SER A 382 14.64 -15.81 -3.15
C SER A 382 14.35 -14.86 -1.97
N MET A 383 14.78 -15.20 -0.75
CA MET A 383 14.51 -14.40 0.45
C MET A 383 15.70 -13.54 0.88
N VAL A 384 16.94 -14.01 0.67
CA VAL A 384 18.16 -13.36 1.16
C VAL A 384 18.34 -11.93 0.64
N PRO A 385 18.12 -11.61 -0.65
CA PRO A 385 18.24 -10.22 -1.11
C PRO A 385 17.28 -9.27 -0.38
N LEU A 386 16.04 -9.69 -0.15
CA LEU A 386 15.02 -8.88 0.52
C LEU A 386 15.28 -8.76 2.03
N ALA A 387 15.71 -9.85 2.68
CA ALA A 387 16.13 -9.81 4.08
C ALA A 387 17.42 -9.00 4.26
N GLY A 388 18.33 -9.06 3.29
CA GLY A 388 19.58 -8.30 3.23
C GLY A 388 19.33 -6.80 3.13
N GLU A 389 18.36 -6.35 2.32
CA GLU A 389 17.88 -4.96 2.29
C GLU A 389 17.52 -4.46 3.68
N ARG A 390 16.78 -5.26 4.44
CA ARG A 390 16.38 -4.88 5.80
C ARG A 390 17.51 -4.90 6.79
N LEU A 391 18.35 -5.93 6.72
CA LEU A 391 19.51 -6.00 7.59
C LEU A 391 20.42 -4.79 7.34
N TRP A 392 20.60 -4.40 6.09
CA TRP A 392 21.33 -3.20 5.72
C TRP A 392 20.69 -1.94 6.31
N LEU A 393 19.37 -1.77 6.20
CA LEU A 393 18.65 -0.64 6.80
C LEU A 393 18.82 -0.61 8.32
N VAL A 394 18.76 -1.77 8.98
CA VAL A 394 18.97 -1.90 10.43
C VAL A 394 20.38 -1.48 10.83
N THR A 395 21.41 -1.99 10.14
CA THR A 395 22.81 -1.70 10.49
C THR A 395 23.24 -0.27 10.11
N HIS A 396 22.50 0.39 9.21
CA HIS A 396 22.76 1.76 8.76
C HIS A 396 21.65 2.73 9.18
N ALA A 397 21.00 2.49 10.33
CA ALA A 397 19.91 3.35 10.82
C ALA A 397 20.34 4.81 11.10
N ASN A 398 21.63 5.06 11.36
CA ASN A 398 22.19 6.38 11.63
C ASN A 398 22.93 6.98 10.41
N ARG A 399 22.59 6.56 9.19
CA ARG A 399 23.19 7.12 7.97
C ARG A 399 22.82 8.60 7.81
N SER A 400 23.74 9.38 7.24
CA SER A 400 23.62 10.85 7.14
C SER A 400 22.45 11.35 6.27
N SER A 401 21.88 10.50 5.43
CA SER A 401 20.70 10.80 4.60
C SER A 401 19.39 10.77 5.39
N LEU A 402 19.39 10.17 6.59
CA LEU A 402 18.25 10.18 7.49
C LEU A 402 18.38 11.27 8.54
N ILE A 403 17.26 11.90 8.87
CA ILE A 403 17.09 12.75 10.03
C ILE A 403 16.05 12.12 10.95
N GLN A 404 16.29 12.20 12.26
CA GLN A 404 15.31 11.84 13.27
C GLN A 404 14.21 12.91 13.30
N TRP A 405 12.97 12.48 13.18
CA TRP A 405 11.78 13.33 13.19
C TRP A 405 11.11 13.26 14.55
N ASP A 406 11.44 14.22 15.42
CA ASP A 406 11.00 14.26 16.82
C ASP A 406 9.60 14.85 17.03
N ARG A 407 8.80 14.99 15.96
CA ARG A 407 7.40 15.43 16.07
C ARG A 407 6.62 14.39 16.90
N PRO A 408 5.76 14.80 17.86
CA PRO A 408 5.02 13.87 18.71
C PRO A 408 4.15 12.86 17.93
N THR A 409 3.60 13.25 16.78
CA THR A 409 2.80 12.38 15.91
C THR A 409 3.65 11.46 15.03
N ALA A 410 4.97 11.66 14.94
CA ALA A 410 5.88 10.90 14.09
C ALA A 410 6.82 9.97 14.91
N GLU A 411 7.82 10.55 15.56
CA GLU A 411 8.88 9.86 16.33
C GLU A 411 9.62 8.76 15.55
N ILE A 412 9.97 9.04 14.28
CA ILE A 412 10.61 8.12 13.32
C ILE A 412 11.79 8.79 12.61
N ALA A 413 12.61 8.04 11.90
CA ALA A 413 13.65 8.58 11.01
C ALA A 413 13.14 8.66 9.56
N MET A 414 13.49 9.72 8.83
CA MET A 414 13.04 9.93 7.45
C MET A 414 14.15 10.57 6.61
N ALA A 415 14.09 10.44 5.28
CA ALA A 415 15.02 11.14 4.40
C ALA A 415 14.94 12.64 4.62
N LYS A 416 16.10 13.31 4.70
CA LYS A 416 16.17 14.76 4.98
C LYS A 416 15.27 15.61 4.07
N GLY A 417 15.33 15.43 2.74
CA GLY A 417 14.52 16.20 1.80
C GLY A 417 13.01 15.97 1.97
N ARG A 418 12.62 14.70 2.15
CA ARG A 418 11.22 14.34 2.42
C ARG A 418 10.72 14.97 3.73
N HIS A 419 11.50 14.84 4.81
CA HIS A 419 11.22 15.47 6.10
C HIS A 419 11.05 16.99 5.97
N GLU A 420 12.01 17.69 5.35
CA GLU A 420 11.95 19.14 5.15
C GLU A 420 10.74 19.57 4.29
N THR A 421 10.38 18.76 3.30
CA THR A 421 9.20 18.99 2.48
C THR A 421 7.90 18.85 3.27
N ILE A 422 7.75 17.79 4.06
CA ILE A 422 6.55 17.59 4.87
C ILE A 422 6.48 18.61 6.00
N GLU A 423 7.59 18.91 6.68
CA GLU A 423 7.62 19.94 7.72
C GLU A 423 7.29 21.33 7.18
N ARG A 424 7.71 21.68 5.95
CA ARG A 424 7.26 22.93 5.31
C ARG A 424 5.76 22.94 5.05
N VAL A 425 5.19 21.82 4.59
CA VAL A 425 3.73 21.69 4.43
C VAL A 425 3.05 21.85 5.80
N LEU A 426 3.47 21.10 6.80
CA LEU A 426 2.89 21.12 8.14
C LEU A 426 3.01 22.48 8.81
N ALA A 427 4.18 23.12 8.78
CA ALA A 427 4.39 24.47 9.31
C ALA A 427 3.48 25.52 8.66
N THR A 428 3.11 25.32 7.39
CA THR A 428 2.14 26.20 6.71
C THR A 428 0.71 25.98 7.24
N LEU A 429 0.36 24.76 7.63
CA LEU A 429 -0.94 24.41 8.22
C LEU A 429 -1.03 24.74 9.71
N ASP A 430 0.10 24.71 10.43
CA ASP A 430 0.23 24.80 11.89
C ASP A 430 0.36 26.25 12.39
N ALA A 431 0.13 27.25 11.53
CA ALA A 431 0.35 28.67 11.83
C ALA A 431 -0.65 29.30 12.84
N GLY A 432 -1.23 28.50 13.75
CA GLY A 432 -1.94 29.00 14.94
C GLY A 432 -3.46 28.81 14.94
N ASN A 433 -4.04 28.02 14.03
CA ASN A 433 -5.46 27.73 14.04
C ASN A 433 -5.72 26.22 14.06
N GLU A 434 -6.61 25.76 14.94
CA GLU A 434 -7.28 24.45 14.89
C GLU A 434 -8.20 24.30 13.66
N SER A 435 -7.93 25.06 12.59
CA SER A 435 -8.68 25.00 11.35
C SER A 435 -8.60 23.58 10.80
N PRO A 436 -9.75 22.97 10.46
CA PRO A 436 -9.73 21.66 9.87
C PRO A 436 -9.03 21.72 8.51
N THR A 437 -8.33 20.64 8.14
CA THR A 437 -7.59 20.54 6.88
C THR A 437 -8.00 19.32 6.08
N ILE A 438 -7.72 19.36 4.77
CA ILE A 438 -7.88 18.23 3.86
C ILE A 438 -6.59 18.11 3.04
N GLY A 439 -6.07 16.90 2.93
CA GLY A 439 -5.03 16.54 1.96
C GLY A 439 -5.64 15.79 0.77
N TRP A 440 -5.46 16.28 -0.46
CA TRP A 440 -6.09 15.75 -1.67
C TRP A 440 -5.14 15.67 -2.90
N PRO A 441 -5.09 14.59 -3.70
CA PRO A 441 -5.73 13.32 -3.48
C PRO A 441 -5.14 12.67 -2.23
N ALA A 442 -6.07 12.17 -1.40
CA ALA A 442 -5.86 11.50 -0.12
C ALA A 442 -4.41 11.36 0.36
N GLN A 443 -4.03 12.21 1.32
CA GLN A 443 -2.82 12.04 2.11
C GLN A 443 -3.19 11.80 3.58
N PRO A 444 -3.78 10.64 3.92
CA PRO A 444 -4.22 10.39 5.28
C PRO A 444 -3.07 10.45 6.29
N GLY A 445 -1.85 10.13 5.86
CA GLY A 445 -0.65 10.28 6.67
C GLY A 445 -0.32 11.72 6.98
N LEU A 446 -0.51 12.64 6.03
CA LEU A 446 -0.34 14.07 6.29
C LEU A 446 -1.39 14.60 7.27
N ALA A 447 -2.65 14.20 7.11
CA ALA A 447 -3.71 14.52 8.07
C ALA A 447 -3.45 13.89 9.44
N PHE A 448 -2.86 12.69 9.48
CA PHE A 448 -2.37 12.07 10.71
C PHE A 448 -1.29 12.91 11.38
N LEU A 449 -0.26 13.29 10.64
CA LEU A 449 0.88 14.03 11.17
C LEU A 449 0.54 15.46 11.61
N SER A 450 -0.41 16.12 10.94
CA SER A 450 -0.85 17.47 11.31
C SER A 450 -1.58 17.54 12.65
N GLY A 451 -2.20 16.43 13.08
CA GLY A 451 -3.02 16.41 14.30
C GLY A 451 -4.35 17.16 14.17
N GLN A 452 -4.62 17.77 13.02
CA GLN A 452 -5.81 18.60 12.81
C GLN A 452 -7.06 17.77 12.51
N PRO A 453 -8.25 18.28 12.85
CA PRO A 453 -9.51 17.65 12.46
C PRO A 453 -9.68 17.63 10.94
N LEU A 454 -10.34 16.59 10.43
CA LEU A 454 -10.66 16.48 9.00
C LEU A 454 -11.76 17.49 8.64
N ALA A 455 -11.57 18.27 7.57
CA ALA A 455 -12.60 19.24 7.14
C ALA A 455 -13.80 18.59 6.44
N THR A 456 -13.67 17.35 5.98
CA THR A 456 -14.76 16.57 5.41
C THR A 456 -14.58 15.09 5.74
N ARG A 457 -15.71 14.40 5.85
CA ARG A 457 -15.80 12.97 6.18
C ARG A 457 -15.86 12.08 4.92
N GLN A 458 -16.05 12.67 3.74
CA GLN A 458 -16.47 11.99 2.50
C GLN A 458 -15.32 11.69 1.52
N VAL A 459 -14.13 12.20 1.80
CA VAL A 459 -12.99 12.07 0.87
C VAL A 459 -12.34 10.74 1.11
N THR A 460 -12.39 9.90 0.08
CA THR A 460 -11.85 8.57 0.20
C THR A 460 -10.34 8.65 0.31
N LEU A 461 -9.80 7.91 1.26
CA LEU A 461 -8.36 7.93 1.50
C LEU A 461 -7.59 7.02 0.54
N LEU A 462 -8.27 6.41 -0.44
CA LEU A 462 -7.71 5.46 -1.40
C LEU A 462 -7.98 5.94 -2.84
N ALA A 463 -6.93 6.33 -3.55
CA ALA A 463 -6.99 6.79 -4.94
C ALA A 463 -7.85 8.04 -5.22
N GLY A 464 -8.25 8.78 -4.17
CA GLY A 464 -8.94 10.06 -4.29
C GLY A 464 -10.37 9.97 -4.84
N SER A 465 -11.01 8.80 -4.77
CA SER A 465 -12.45 8.72 -5.05
C SER A 465 -13.24 9.60 -4.09
N VAL A 466 -14.50 9.85 -4.42
CA VAL A 466 -15.41 10.66 -3.61
C VAL A 466 -16.73 9.94 -3.51
N ARG A 467 -17.27 9.80 -2.30
CA ARG A 467 -18.59 9.17 -2.11
C ARG A 467 -19.71 10.04 -2.70
N ASP A 468 -19.67 11.32 -2.38
CA ASP A 468 -20.66 12.31 -2.78
C ASP A 468 -19.98 13.69 -2.88
N GLU A 469 -19.80 14.16 -4.12
CA GLU A 469 -19.19 15.48 -4.38
C GLU A 469 -20.00 16.62 -3.78
N ALA A 470 -21.34 16.53 -3.82
CA ALA A 470 -22.20 17.58 -3.29
C ALA A 470 -22.07 17.67 -1.77
N SER A 471 -21.97 16.53 -1.07
CA SER A 471 -21.70 16.53 0.37
C SER A 471 -20.33 17.10 0.72
N VAL A 472 -19.28 16.85 -0.09
CA VAL A 472 -17.96 17.47 0.15
C VAL A 472 -18.03 18.99 -0.04
N ILE A 473 -18.69 19.46 -1.10
CA ILE A 473 -18.85 20.90 -1.36
C ILE A 473 -19.65 21.54 -0.21
N ALA A 474 -20.71 20.89 0.27
CA ALA A 474 -21.48 21.35 1.42
C ALA A 474 -20.64 21.40 2.71
N ASP A 475 -19.79 20.40 2.95
CA ASP A 475 -18.85 20.38 4.08
C ASP A 475 -17.83 21.52 3.97
N LEU A 476 -17.28 21.76 2.77
CA LEU A 476 -16.33 22.84 2.50
C LEU A 476 -16.97 24.22 2.70
N HIS A 477 -18.22 24.41 2.27
CA HIS A 477 -18.97 25.63 2.56
C HIS A 477 -19.21 25.83 4.06
N ARG A 478 -19.56 24.76 4.77
CA ARG A 478 -19.90 24.82 6.20
C ARG A 478 -18.69 25.03 7.10
N SER A 479 -17.64 24.23 6.89
CA SER A 479 -16.41 24.29 7.69
C SER A 479 -15.51 25.44 7.24
N GLY A 480 -15.50 25.77 5.95
CA GLY A 480 -14.69 26.82 5.33
C GLY A 480 -13.21 26.69 5.68
N PRO A 481 -12.57 25.52 5.50
CA PRO A 481 -11.20 25.31 5.95
C PRO A 481 -10.32 26.42 5.37
N THR A 482 -9.57 27.09 6.25
CA THR A 482 -8.76 28.26 5.85
C THR A 482 -7.73 27.84 4.81
N GLN A 483 -7.19 26.62 4.94
CA GLN A 483 -6.23 26.03 4.02
C GLN A 483 -6.59 24.59 3.67
N LEU A 484 -6.22 24.18 2.48
CA LEU A 484 -6.26 22.81 2.00
C LEU A 484 -4.90 22.46 1.40
N VAL A 485 -4.52 21.19 1.44
CA VAL A 485 -3.32 20.70 0.75
C VAL A 485 -3.75 19.88 -0.45
N LEU A 486 -3.40 20.35 -1.63
CA LEU A 486 -3.48 19.56 -2.85
C LEU A 486 -2.12 18.96 -3.15
N GLY A 487 -1.95 17.63 -3.24
CA GLY A 487 -0.65 17.08 -3.55
C GLY A 487 -0.59 15.57 -3.69
N ARG A 488 0.52 15.15 -4.29
CA ARG A 488 0.85 13.75 -4.51
C ARG A 488 2.07 13.39 -3.67
N ALA A 489 1.92 12.51 -2.69
CA ALA A 489 3.05 11.87 -2.04
C ALA A 489 3.75 10.86 -2.97
N ALA A 490 5.03 10.64 -2.71
CA ALA A 490 5.83 9.66 -3.42
C ALA A 490 5.24 8.26 -3.16
N GLY A 491 5.17 7.43 -4.21
CA GLY A 491 4.62 6.08 -4.14
C GLY A 491 3.15 5.96 -4.57
N LEU A 492 2.44 7.07 -4.82
CA LEU A 492 1.15 7.00 -5.52
C LEU A 492 1.39 6.45 -6.93
N THR A 493 0.64 5.40 -7.31
CA THR A 493 0.79 4.65 -8.56
C THR A 493 0.83 5.57 -9.80
N PRO A 494 1.67 5.27 -10.80
CA PRO A 494 1.53 5.86 -12.14
C PRO A 494 0.06 5.75 -12.57
N GLY A 495 -0.57 6.88 -12.94
CA GLY A 495 -2.01 6.94 -13.26
C GLY A 495 -2.90 7.45 -12.13
N ALA A 496 -2.35 7.99 -11.04
CA ALA A 496 -3.12 8.78 -10.09
C ALA A 496 -3.82 9.95 -10.81
N ARG A 497 -5.14 9.88 -10.90
CA ARG A 497 -6.00 10.88 -11.52
C ARG A 497 -5.95 12.18 -10.73
N SER A 498 -6.04 13.30 -11.43
CA SER A 498 -6.14 14.63 -10.83
C SER A 498 -7.53 14.86 -10.24
N VAL A 499 -7.68 15.93 -9.46
CA VAL A 499 -8.95 16.24 -8.76
C VAL A 499 -10.07 16.53 -9.75
N ASP A 500 -9.75 17.20 -10.86
CA ASP A 500 -10.67 17.45 -11.97
C ASP A 500 -11.19 16.16 -12.62
N GLU A 501 -10.34 15.15 -12.77
CA GLU A 501 -10.72 13.84 -13.31
C GLU A 501 -11.54 12.99 -12.32
N LEU A 502 -11.26 13.11 -11.02
CA LEU A 502 -11.91 12.33 -9.97
C LEU A 502 -13.22 12.95 -9.47
N ALA A 503 -13.26 14.27 -9.40
CA ALA A 503 -14.32 15.04 -8.77
C ALA A 503 -14.44 16.45 -9.39
N PRO A 504 -14.93 16.56 -10.63
CA PRO A 504 -14.94 17.82 -11.39
C PRO A 504 -15.74 18.95 -10.72
N SER A 505 -16.79 18.62 -9.96
CA SER A 505 -17.60 19.63 -9.26
C SER A 505 -16.83 20.20 -8.08
N ILE A 506 -16.10 19.34 -7.35
CA ILE A 506 -15.21 19.79 -6.27
C ILE A 506 -14.10 20.65 -6.84
N TRP A 507 -13.49 20.25 -7.96
CA TRP A 507 -12.45 21.05 -8.60
C TRP A 507 -12.94 22.44 -8.99
N THR A 508 -14.11 22.51 -9.62
CA THR A 508 -14.77 23.79 -9.95
C THR A 508 -14.97 24.64 -8.71
N TYR A 509 -15.50 24.04 -7.62
CA TYR A 509 -15.67 24.73 -6.36
C TYR A 509 -14.34 25.26 -5.77
N LEU A 510 -13.30 24.43 -5.75
CA LEU A 510 -11.98 24.83 -5.23
C LEU A 510 -11.43 26.01 -6.03
N ARG A 511 -11.51 25.98 -7.36
CA ARG A 511 -11.06 27.08 -8.22
C ARG A 511 -11.76 28.40 -7.95
N SER A 512 -13.06 28.36 -7.67
CA SER A 512 -13.87 29.56 -7.41
C SER A 512 -13.73 30.10 -5.99
N ASN A 513 -13.11 29.36 -5.07
CA ASN A 513 -13.09 29.72 -3.64
C ASN A 513 -11.70 29.70 -3.01
N TYR A 514 -10.69 29.18 -3.70
CA TYR A 514 -9.34 29.00 -3.17
C TYR A 514 -8.27 29.43 -4.17
N PHE A 515 -7.14 29.86 -3.64
CA PHE A 515 -5.95 30.25 -4.41
C PHE A 515 -4.71 29.53 -3.89
N VAL A 516 -3.69 29.39 -4.72
CA VAL A 516 -2.41 28.77 -4.39
C VAL A 516 -1.58 29.72 -3.54
N GLU A 517 -1.46 29.42 -2.24
CA GLU A 517 -0.62 30.15 -1.31
C GLU A 517 0.83 29.71 -1.39
N LEU A 518 1.06 28.40 -1.51
CA LEU A 518 2.40 27.83 -1.51
C LEU A 518 2.44 26.61 -2.42
N GLN A 519 3.48 26.50 -3.23
CA GLN A 519 3.77 25.29 -4.00
C GLN A 519 5.12 24.74 -3.57
N ILE A 520 5.12 23.49 -3.12
CA ILE A 520 6.30 22.77 -2.67
C ILE A 520 6.47 21.58 -3.61
N ALA A 521 7.57 21.55 -4.36
CA ALA A 521 7.93 20.42 -5.18
C ALA A 521 9.30 19.90 -4.73
N ASP A 522 9.38 18.62 -4.38
CA ASP A 522 10.64 17.96 -4.03
C ASP A 522 10.66 16.52 -4.53
N GLY A 523 11.66 16.20 -5.35
CA GLY A 523 11.76 14.91 -6.02
C GLY A 523 10.45 14.43 -6.66
N ALA A 524 9.90 13.33 -6.12
CA ALA A 524 8.66 12.71 -6.56
C ALA A 524 7.39 13.26 -5.87
N GLU A 525 7.55 14.11 -4.86
CA GLU A 525 6.44 14.70 -4.10
C GLU A 525 6.16 16.13 -4.57
N GLY A 526 4.88 16.46 -4.65
CA GLY A 526 4.43 17.80 -5.01
C GLY A 526 3.19 18.15 -4.23
N PHE A 527 3.25 19.26 -3.49
CA PHE A 527 2.16 19.79 -2.68
C PHE A 527 1.89 21.25 -3.09
N GLN A 528 0.62 21.62 -3.05
CA GLN A 528 0.09 22.96 -3.21
C GLN A 528 -0.76 23.20 -1.97
N VAL A 529 -0.34 24.14 -1.13
CA VAL A 529 -1.20 24.65 -0.07
C VAL A 529 -2.06 25.73 -0.70
N ILE A 530 -3.37 25.53 -0.68
CA ILE A 530 -4.35 26.48 -1.18
C ILE A 530 -5.09 27.10 -0.01
N ARG A 531 -5.42 28.39 -0.13
CA ARG A 531 -6.07 29.18 0.92
C ARG A 531 -7.42 29.68 0.45
N ASN A 532 -8.40 29.72 1.35
CA ASN A 532 -9.74 30.21 1.06
C ASN A 532 -9.72 31.72 0.78
N ALA A 533 -10.14 32.13 -0.42
CA ALA A 533 -10.11 33.50 -0.88
C ALA A 533 -11.09 34.40 -0.10
N GLY A 534 -12.32 33.92 0.10
CA GLY A 534 -13.36 34.66 0.82
C GLY A 534 -12.98 34.98 2.27
N ARG A 535 -12.35 34.03 2.98
CA ARG A 535 -11.83 34.28 4.34
C ARG A 535 -10.60 35.17 4.38
N SER A 536 -9.83 35.20 3.29
CA SER A 536 -8.62 36.04 3.18
C SER A 536 -8.92 37.45 2.67
N GLY A 537 -10.17 37.74 2.25
CA GLY A 537 -10.52 39.00 1.61
C GLY A 537 -9.81 39.21 0.26
N VAL A 538 -9.39 38.13 -0.39
CA VAL A 538 -8.65 38.17 -1.65
C VAL A 538 -9.62 37.99 -2.81
N ASP A 539 -9.56 38.91 -3.77
CA ASP A 539 -10.26 38.77 -5.04
C ASP A 539 -9.47 37.86 -5.98
N LEU A 540 -10.04 36.70 -6.32
CA LEU A 540 -9.42 35.71 -7.20
C LEU A 540 -9.13 36.27 -8.60
N GLU A 541 -9.98 37.17 -9.10
CA GLU A 541 -9.83 37.78 -10.43
C GLU A 541 -8.70 38.81 -10.48
N SER A 542 -8.22 39.27 -9.33
CA SER A 542 -7.05 40.15 -9.23
C SER A 542 -5.72 39.39 -9.07
N LEU A 543 -5.77 38.10 -8.71
CA LEU A 543 -4.56 37.31 -8.48
C LEU A 543 -3.84 37.00 -9.79
N PRO A 544 -2.50 36.97 -9.78
CA PRO A 544 -1.72 36.52 -10.93
C PRO A 544 -1.94 35.02 -11.17
N LEU A 545 -1.77 34.56 -12.41
CA LEU A 545 -2.13 33.21 -12.84
C LEU A 545 -1.43 32.11 -12.02
N GLU A 546 -0.20 32.33 -11.56
CA GLU A 546 0.54 31.37 -10.74
C GLU A 546 -0.05 31.18 -9.33
N ARG A 547 -0.85 32.15 -8.87
CA ARG A 547 -1.60 32.08 -7.62
C ARG A 547 -2.98 31.47 -7.82
N ARG A 548 -3.44 31.26 -9.05
CA ARG A 548 -4.74 30.61 -9.33
C ARG A 548 -4.61 29.10 -9.49
N LEU A 549 -5.71 28.41 -9.21
CA LEU A 549 -5.87 27.00 -9.55
C LEU A 549 -6.20 26.87 -11.05
N PRO A 550 -5.43 26.06 -11.81
CA PRO A 550 -5.58 26.00 -13.26
C PRO A 550 -6.92 25.38 -13.67
N GLY A 551 -7.40 25.71 -14.88
CA GLY A 551 -8.61 25.11 -15.45
C GLY A 551 -8.53 23.59 -15.58
N THR A 552 -7.46 23.17 -16.22
CA THR A 552 -7.10 21.79 -16.47
C THR A 552 -5.75 21.54 -15.83
N SER A 553 -5.64 20.48 -15.03
CA SER A 553 -4.35 20.08 -14.45
C SER A 553 -3.80 18.90 -15.24
N GLN A 554 -2.97 19.15 -16.26
CA GLN A 554 -2.14 18.08 -16.80
C GLN A 554 -0.92 17.88 -15.91
N LEU A 555 -0.97 16.86 -15.06
CA LEU A 555 0.22 16.31 -14.40
C LEU A 555 1.03 15.51 -15.44
N VAL A 556 1.84 16.23 -16.22
CA VAL A 556 2.77 15.66 -17.20
C VAL A 556 3.88 14.90 -16.47
N LYS A 557 3.60 13.66 -16.06
CA LYS A 557 4.64 12.70 -15.63
C LYS A 557 4.55 11.37 -16.36
N ASN A 558 3.41 11.09 -16.99
CA ASN A 558 3.15 9.83 -17.68
C ASN A 558 2.96 9.97 -19.20
N ALA A 559 3.07 11.18 -19.76
CA ALA A 559 3.23 11.30 -21.20
C ALA A 559 4.65 10.79 -21.53
N GLN A 560 4.76 9.54 -21.96
CA GLN A 560 5.94 9.10 -22.70
C GLN A 560 5.92 9.86 -24.01
N THR A 561 6.63 10.97 -24.07
CA THR A 561 7.03 11.56 -25.32
C THR A 561 7.86 10.50 -26.05
N PRO A 562 7.51 10.10 -27.29
CA PRO A 562 8.29 9.11 -28.01
C PRO A 562 9.77 9.55 -28.04
N PRO A 563 10.73 8.61 -27.98
CA PRO A 563 12.14 8.96 -28.00
C PRO A 563 12.41 9.86 -29.21
N LEU A 564 12.98 11.05 -28.95
CA LEU A 564 13.27 12.01 -29.99
C LEU A 564 14.32 11.43 -30.96
N SER A 565 13.93 11.26 -32.22
CA SER A 565 14.85 11.16 -33.36
C SER A 565 14.91 12.51 -34.09
N PRO A 566 16.03 12.86 -34.76
CA PRO A 566 16.12 14.09 -35.54
C PRO A 566 14.93 14.23 -36.52
N GLY A 567 14.29 15.41 -36.52
CA GLY A 567 13.14 15.70 -37.40
C GLY A 567 11.77 15.24 -36.90
N VAL A 568 11.66 14.68 -35.69
CA VAL A 568 10.34 14.35 -35.09
C VAL A 568 9.64 15.64 -34.64
N VAL A 569 8.50 15.91 -35.24
CA VAL A 569 7.57 16.95 -34.79
C VAL A 569 6.71 16.37 -33.67
N ILE A 570 6.83 16.92 -32.46
CA ILE A 570 5.90 16.62 -31.36
C ILE A 570 4.86 17.73 -31.36
N SER A 571 3.63 17.40 -31.74
CA SER A 571 2.49 18.27 -31.54
C SER A 571 1.72 17.81 -30.30
N GLN A 572 1.46 18.75 -29.38
CA GLN A 572 0.49 18.58 -28.30
C GLN A 572 -0.55 19.68 -28.44
N VAL A 573 -1.80 19.27 -28.69
CA VAL A 573 -2.93 20.19 -28.77
C VAL A 573 -3.55 20.34 -27.39
N PHE A 574 -3.68 21.58 -26.93
CA PHE A 574 -4.38 21.90 -25.69
C PHE A 574 -5.72 22.54 -26.04
N HIS A 575 -6.82 21.92 -25.62
CA HIS A 575 -8.12 22.59 -25.65
C HIS A 575 -8.22 23.51 -24.45
N VAL A 576 -8.00 24.80 -24.69
CA VAL A 576 -8.23 25.86 -23.70
C VAL A 576 -9.65 26.36 -23.96
N GLY A 577 -10.59 26.10 -23.04
CA GLY A 577 -11.94 26.67 -23.12
C GLY A 577 -11.93 28.18 -22.85
N GLY A 578 -13.00 28.75 -22.26
CA GLY A 578 -12.98 30.13 -21.75
C GLY A 578 -12.07 30.36 -20.53
N ILE A 579 -10.87 29.77 -20.48
CA ILE A 579 -10.11 29.47 -19.24
C ILE A 579 -8.61 29.85 -19.36
N ASP A 580 -8.00 30.26 -18.24
CA ASP A 580 -6.58 30.60 -18.10
C ASP A 580 -5.62 29.39 -18.32
N LEU A 581 -4.64 29.54 -19.22
CA LEU A 581 -3.50 28.63 -19.38
C LEU A 581 -2.33 29.12 -18.51
N ARG A 582 -1.99 28.38 -17.45
CA ARG A 582 -0.92 28.74 -16.50
C ARG A 582 0.50 28.43 -17.03
N GLY A 583 0.63 27.52 -17.99
CA GLY A 583 1.92 27.17 -18.60
C GLY A 583 1.92 25.79 -19.27
N ILE A 584 2.95 25.52 -20.06
CA ILE A 584 3.19 24.24 -20.74
C ILE A 584 4.46 23.62 -20.16
N VAL A 585 4.39 22.36 -19.73
CA VAL A 585 5.57 21.60 -19.28
C VAL A 585 5.85 20.50 -20.29
N LEU A 586 7.03 20.52 -20.89
CA LEU A 586 7.47 19.51 -21.84
C LEU A 586 8.57 18.66 -21.22
N LEU A 587 8.29 17.37 -21.06
CA LEU A 587 9.27 16.39 -20.63
C LEU A 587 9.91 15.76 -21.87
N VAL A 588 11.22 15.88 -21.99
CA VAL A 588 11.99 15.27 -23.09
C VAL A 588 12.82 14.13 -22.53
N ALA A 589 12.58 12.91 -23.02
CA ALA A 589 13.40 11.73 -22.71
C ALA A 589 14.08 11.23 -23.99
N THR A 590 15.37 10.91 -23.91
CA THR A 590 16.16 10.35 -25.01
C THR A 590 17.00 9.19 -24.52
N THR A 591 17.23 8.19 -25.38
CA THR A 591 18.07 7.02 -25.10
C THR A 591 19.56 7.26 -25.39
N GLY A 592 19.96 8.49 -25.75
CA GLY A 592 21.34 8.89 -26.05
C GLY A 592 21.74 10.20 -25.37
N THR A 593 22.86 10.81 -25.78
CA THR A 593 23.23 12.16 -25.32
C THR A 593 22.15 13.15 -25.74
N LEU A 594 21.59 13.86 -24.76
CA LEU A 594 20.70 14.99 -25.02
C LEU A 594 21.41 15.97 -25.98
N PRO A 595 20.75 16.44 -27.05
CA PRO A 595 21.30 17.55 -27.82
C PRO A 595 21.47 18.75 -26.88
N THR A 596 22.50 19.58 -27.09
CA THR A 596 22.77 20.75 -26.22
C THR A 596 21.74 21.86 -26.40
N GLU A 597 21.00 21.85 -27.51
CA GLU A 597 19.96 22.82 -27.85
C GLU A 597 18.82 22.11 -28.58
N MET A 598 17.60 22.63 -28.42
CA MET A 598 16.41 22.17 -29.13
C MET A 598 15.68 23.38 -29.70
N ASP A 599 15.46 23.37 -31.02
CA ASP A 599 14.54 24.32 -31.64
C ASP A 599 13.12 23.93 -31.26
N MET A 600 12.39 24.89 -30.70
CA MET A 600 11.05 24.73 -30.18
C MET A 600 10.12 25.72 -30.85
N GLU A 601 9.04 25.20 -31.43
CA GLU A 601 7.95 25.98 -31.99
C GLU A 601 6.69 25.70 -31.19
N ILE A 602 6.09 26.75 -30.62
CA ILE A 602 4.80 26.70 -29.94
C ILE A 602 3.83 27.51 -30.79
N GLU A 603 2.86 26.82 -31.37
CA GLU A 603 1.77 27.45 -32.12
C GLU A 603 0.50 27.45 -31.26
N ILE A 604 -0.13 28.61 -31.14
CA ILE A 604 -1.43 28.78 -30.48
C ILE A 604 -2.48 28.91 -31.58
N GLU A 605 -3.42 27.98 -31.63
CA GLU A 605 -4.53 27.99 -32.59
C GLU A 605 -5.88 28.21 -31.88
N GLU A 606 -6.75 29.02 -32.48
CA GLU A 606 -8.17 29.09 -32.13
C GLU A 606 -8.94 28.03 -32.92
N LEU A 607 -9.72 27.19 -32.23
CA LEU A 607 -10.59 26.19 -32.86
C LEU A 607 -12.03 26.69 -32.87
N PHE A 608 -12.57 26.90 -34.07
CA PHE A 608 -13.96 27.29 -34.25
C PHE A 608 -14.91 26.09 -34.16
N ALA A 609 -16.18 26.34 -33.84
CA ALA A 609 -17.23 25.31 -33.76
C ALA A 609 -17.42 24.51 -35.07
N SER A 610 -16.99 25.08 -36.20
CA SER A 610 -16.93 24.44 -37.52
C SER A 610 -15.84 23.36 -37.65
N GLY A 611 -14.92 23.26 -36.68
CA GLY A 611 -13.74 22.40 -36.75
C GLY A 611 -12.55 23.02 -37.51
N SER A 612 -12.67 24.25 -37.99
CA SER A 612 -11.54 25.00 -38.57
C SER A 612 -10.66 25.58 -37.47
N THR A 613 -9.35 25.59 -37.69
CA THR A 613 -8.38 26.26 -36.80
C THR A 613 -7.85 27.56 -37.43
N GLN A 614 -7.49 28.52 -36.58
CA GLN A 614 -6.77 29.73 -36.98
C GLN A 614 -5.58 29.93 -36.06
N SER A 615 -4.38 29.99 -36.63
CA SER A 615 -3.16 30.34 -35.89
C SER A 615 -3.24 31.77 -35.35
N LEU A 616 -3.21 31.92 -34.03
CA LEU A 616 -3.23 33.20 -33.32
C LEU A 616 -1.82 33.74 -33.08
N ALA A 617 -0.88 32.83 -32.83
CA ALA A 617 0.51 33.17 -32.56
C ALA A 617 1.42 31.96 -32.79
N VAL A 618 2.59 32.20 -33.37
CA VAL A 618 3.68 31.24 -33.42
C VAL A 618 4.87 31.80 -32.66
N PHE A 619 5.38 31.00 -31.74
CA PHE A 619 6.51 31.30 -30.90
C PHE A 619 7.64 30.35 -31.25
N ARG A 620 8.78 30.88 -31.66
CA ARG A 620 9.99 30.09 -31.93
C ARG A 620 11.05 30.45 -30.92
N SER A 621 11.69 29.44 -30.35
CA SER A 621 12.86 29.63 -29.51
C SER A 621 13.82 28.48 -29.65
N ARG A 622 15.10 28.77 -29.45
CA ARG A 622 16.13 27.75 -29.30
C ARG A 622 16.38 27.57 -27.81
N VAL A 623 15.96 26.43 -27.28
CA VAL A 623 16.04 26.13 -25.86
C VAL A 623 17.33 25.36 -25.58
N PRO A 624 18.28 25.91 -24.79
CA PRO A 624 19.45 25.18 -24.39
C PRO A 624 19.06 24.06 -23.41
N LEU A 625 19.53 22.85 -23.68
CA LEU A 625 19.33 21.64 -22.90
C LEU A 625 20.60 21.34 -22.08
N ASP A 626 21.04 22.31 -21.28
CA ASP A 626 22.20 22.11 -20.40
C ASP A 626 21.78 21.30 -19.17
N GLN A 627 22.47 20.18 -18.93
CA GLN A 627 22.24 19.25 -17.82
C GLN A 627 22.52 19.87 -16.45
N ASN A 628 23.24 20.99 -16.40
CA ASN A 628 23.59 21.70 -15.16
C ASN A 628 22.82 23.02 -14.98
N ALA A 629 21.92 23.38 -15.90
CA ALA A 629 21.26 24.67 -15.86
C ALA A 629 20.26 24.76 -14.69
N GLN A 630 20.40 25.85 -13.91
CA GLN A 630 19.30 26.37 -13.11
C GLN A 630 18.09 26.69 -14.02
N PRO A 631 16.86 26.77 -13.48
CA PRO A 631 15.69 27.19 -14.25
C PRO A 631 16.04 28.43 -15.08
N SER A 632 15.98 28.32 -16.40
CA SER A 632 16.29 29.42 -17.30
C SER A 632 14.97 30.03 -17.77
N HIS A 633 14.97 31.36 -17.87
CA HIS A 633 13.85 32.07 -18.45
C HIS A 633 14.08 32.13 -19.95
N THR A 634 13.19 31.51 -20.71
CA THR A 634 13.21 31.62 -22.17
C THR A 634 12.04 32.50 -22.58
N SER A 635 12.35 33.72 -23.00
CA SER A 635 11.38 34.63 -23.62
C SER A 635 11.14 34.19 -25.07
N PHE A 636 9.88 34.08 -25.47
CA PHE A 636 9.54 33.80 -26.84
C PHE A 636 9.20 35.11 -27.56
N SER A 637 9.88 35.39 -28.67
CA SER A 637 9.49 36.49 -29.56
C SER A 637 8.29 36.04 -30.40
N ARG A 638 7.17 36.77 -30.29
CA ARG A 638 5.99 36.55 -31.14
C ARG A 638 6.33 36.97 -32.57
N HIS A 639 6.13 36.07 -33.52
CA HIS A 639 6.00 36.48 -34.93
C HIS A 639 4.51 36.65 -35.23
N PRO A 640 4.03 37.89 -35.44
CA PRO A 640 2.65 38.07 -35.85
C PRO A 640 2.46 37.43 -37.24
N PRO A 641 1.34 36.74 -37.50
CA PRO A 641 0.95 36.46 -38.88
C PRO A 641 0.81 37.80 -39.61
N ASP A 642 1.09 37.84 -40.93
CA ASP A 642 1.26 39.05 -41.77
C ASP A 642 0.10 40.09 -41.74
N SER A 643 -0.95 39.87 -40.95
CA SER A 643 -2.17 40.69 -40.86
C SER A 643 -2.46 41.32 -39.49
N TRP A 644 -1.62 41.14 -38.46
CA TRP A 644 -1.89 41.67 -37.11
C TRP A 644 -0.75 42.56 -36.57
N GLN A 645 -1.03 43.86 -36.40
CA GLN A 645 -0.15 44.85 -35.75
C GLN A 645 -0.88 45.51 -34.56
N GLU A 646 -0.95 44.85 -33.41
CA GLU A 646 -1.25 45.53 -32.14
C GLU A 646 -0.40 44.95 -30.99
N ASP A 647 -0.01 45.84 -30.07
CA ASP A 647 0.84 45.56 -28.91
C ASP A 647 0.22 44.48 -28.01
N CYS A 648 0.89 43.34 -27.91
CA CYS A 648 0.53 42.25 -27.01
C CYS A 648 1.71 41.89 -26.10
N PRO A 649 1.44 41.41 -24.88
CA PRO A 649 2.48 41.08 -23.91
C PRO A 649 3.40 39.94 -24.40
N GLU A 650 4.68 39.99 -24.03
CA GLU A 650 5.64 38.91 -24.25
C GLU A 650 5.20 37.64 -23.49
N LEU A 651 5.31 36.49 -24.15
CA LEU A 651 5.14 35.19 -23.50
C LEU A 651 6.47 34.79 -22.84
N VAL A 652 6.51 34.86 -21.52
CA VAL A 652 7.66 34.38 -20.74
C VAL A 652 7.37 32.95 -20.27
N CYS A 653 8.13 31.99 -20.78
CA CYS A 653 8.08 30.61 -20.31
C CYS A 653 9.23 30.34 -19.34
N HIS A 654 8.92 29.58 -18.28
CA HIS A 654 9.94 29.02 -17.41
C HIS A 654 10.31 27.62 -17.92
N THR A 655 11.55 27.46 -18.38
CA THR A 655 12.07 26.15 -18.75
C THR A 655 12.93 25.63 -17.60
N GLY A 656 12.55 24.47 -17.07
CA GLY A 656 13.28 23.78 -16.01
C GLY A 656 13.56 22.36 -16.45
N PHE A 657 14.84 22.03 -16.70
CA PHE A 657 15.25 20.68 -17.03
C PHE A 657 15.54 19.91 -15.74
N ARG A 658 14.97 18.70 -15.63
CA ARG A 658 15.23 17.78 -14.55
C ARG A 658 15.51 16.41 -15.17
N THR A 659 16.72 15.90 -14.95
CA THR A 659 17.13 14.55 -15.34
C THR A 659 16.49 13.48 -14.45
#